data_AF-A0A318IE48-F1
#
_entry.id   AF-A0A318IE48-F1
#
_cell.length_a   1.000
_cell.length_b   1.000
_cell.length_c   1.000
_cell.angle_alpha   90.00
_cell.angle_beta   90.00
_cell.angle_gamma   90.00
#
_symmetry.space_group_name_H-M   'P 1'
#
loop_
_entity.id
_entity.type
_entity.pdbx_description
1 polymer ?
#
loop_
_entity_poly.entity_id
_entity_poly.type
_entity_poly.pdbx_seq_one_letter_code
_entity_poly.pdbx_strand_id
1 'polypeptide(L)'
;MDFGHEENEDVKYISNKIWKCFNILRGAIPVDDFHVVLFLLSAYNDNIIDDFSTKKDHIIIRLKNSLKIEGYYARIFEIYEPIIQNINEENFEDFYYNLIQIDKKELEIKFELIFENLLYHLSESQGKRSGEFLLPIEITKLVMELAAVPEYARIYNPFAGLASFSANINSDQKYFAQELNKTTWALGMLRLLSNRDFRINSLRNVEYKLEDSIENWPSEIQYDLIVSNPPYGLKMKNTDYPSYGFRNISFEQFLLDRGLESIHNDGKVIAVLSEGILFRGGNEYELRKRLVEQEKIDTIISLPTGLLSHTAIPTCIVILSHNSQNHGKIRMVNAKDFIISKNVKGNKLDFERLLDILDDNLDSKFVRFVPNFKVRDFEYNLSVQRYFARDFSGLPLKAIITPIQGKRTEKGKLGKLVKIRNLKNESQDYFLNLNQIELQVLPGHSKRISESCVLISLRFKTLKATYFDFQGESIYITPDILAFNVDQNIVDQYYLINEMHAEIISEQVDLFRVSGVIPSLKRSDFLNIKVELPTIEEQRGKVKGLKELSKKLDNLEKERNALLHGKTVNQFDEFASLKHSIGAPRQNILSNAKSLLRFFDSNNSEAFEEVKKKFRNHYKVDLLKTFEEIRDDINHISAMLEKGEGGLVLTNYQSSIASLEQINSMIKNYPDTGLKFKIDYQPLTRMEISNKAISCNLTLMKILLDNIISNTEKYAFEEKRTGNVVSIEAKVFEDFLELTIKNNGLPFPKNFDKNKFVAKFSTANNKKGTGLGGYDINRIASHFGNPDWHLILDENDIYPVTFKFNFPIIPLLNE
;
A
#
# COMPACT_ATOMS: atom_id res chain seq x y z
N MET A 1 21.78 23.67 9.88
CA MET A 1 20.42 24.22 10.02
C MET A 1 19.48 23.09 10.43
N ASP A 2 18.88 23.23 11.62
CA ASP A 2 17.80 22.35 12.11
C ASP A 2 16.58 22.52 11.22
N PHE A 3 16.19 21.46 10.52
CA PHE A 3 14.96 21.41 9.70
C PHE A 3 13.90 20.52 10.35
N GLY A 4 13.97 20.33 11.67
CA GLY A 4 12.99 19.62 12.47
C GLY A 4 12.22 20.59 13.36
N HIS A 5 10.89 20.53 13.28
CA HIS A 5 9.94 21.11 14.23
C HIS A 5 9.61 22.61 14.11
N GLU A 6 8.93 22.96 13.02
CA GLU A 6 7.67 23.73 12.95
C GLU A 6 7.44 24.04 11.47
N GLU A 7 6.42 23.47 10.83
CA GLU A 7 5.97 24.00 9.52
C GLU A 7 5.47 25.43 9.80
N ASN A 8 6.37 26.41 9.64
CA ASN A 8 6.09 27.82 9.78
C ASN A 8 4.83 28.13 8.95
N GLU A 9 3.74 28.55 9.60
CA GLU A 9 2.41 28.70 8.97
C GLU A 9 2.47 29.56 7.70
N ASP A 10 3.38 30.53 7.66
CA ASP A 10 3.62 31.40 6.52
C ASP A 10 4.21 30.64 5.32
N VAL A 11 5.13 29.70 5.55
CA VAL A 11 5.71 28.86 4.48
C VAL A 11 4.60 28.04 3.86
N LYS A 12 3.76 27.42 4.70
CA LYS A 12 2.61 26.63 4.24
C LYS A 12 1.61 27.49 3.48
N TYR A 13 1.33 28.70 3.96
CA TYR A 13 0.46 29.67 3.32
C TYR A 13 0.98 30.08 1.93
N ILE A 14 2.26 30.44 1.81
CA ILE A 14 2.87 30.85 0.54
C ILE A 14 2.97 29.65 -0.42
N SER A 15 3.41 28.48 0.05
CA SER A 15 3.44 27.25 -0.76
C SER A 15 2.05 26.90 -1.29
N ASN A 16 0.98 27.06 -0.50
CA ASN A 16 -0.39 26.85 -0.96
C ASN A 16 -0.84 27.86 -2.03
N LYS A 17 -0.43 29.13 -1.91
CA LYS A 17 -0.67 30.13 -2.98
C LYS A 17 0.05 29.75 -4.27
N ILE A 18 1.31 29.33 -4.18
CA ILE A 18 2.08 28.89 -5.35
C ILE A 18 1.47 27.62 -5.94
N TRP A 19 0.92 26.73 -5.12
CA TRP A 19 0.22 25.53 -5.60
C TRP A 19 -1.02 25.86 -6.44
N LYS A 20 -1.68 27.01 -6.22
CA LYS A 20 -2.73 27.49 -7.13
C LYS A 20 -2.17 27.76 -8.53
N CYS A 21 -0.95 28.28 -8.63
CA CYS A 21 -0.27 28.50 -9.91
C CYS A 21 -0.03 27.17 -10.66
N PHE A 22 0.37 26.11 -9.94
CA PHE A 22 0.43 24.75 -10.50
C PHE A 22 -0.94 24.23 -10.97
N ASN A 23 -2.02 24.52 -10.24
CA ASN A 23 -3.36 24.09 -10.62
C ASN A 23 -3.88 24.80 -11.88
N ILE A 24 -3.54 26.08 -12.10
CA ILE A 24 -3.92 26.82 -13.32
C ILE A 24 -3.31 26.16 -14.56
N LEU A 25 -2.05 25.73 -14.45
CA LEU A 25 -1.36 25.04 -15.54
C LEU A 25 -1.74 23.56 -15.66
N ARG A 26 -2.57 23.03 -14.74
CA ARG A 26 -2.99 21.63 -14.78
C ARG A 26 -3.92 21.37 -15.95
N GLY A 27 -3.48 20.51 -16.86
CA GLY A 27 -4.20 20.23 -18.12
C GLY A 27 -3.90 21.23 -19.23
N ALA A 28 -3.20 22.34 -18.93
CA ALA A 28 -2.67 23.28 -19.92
C ALA A 28 -1.32 22.82 -20.48
N ILE A 29 -0.49 22.18 -19.64
CA ILE A 29 0.79 21.59 -20.02
C ILE A 29 0.93 20.16 -19.46
N PRO A 30 1.83 19.34 -20.03
CA PRO A 30 2.19 18.04 -19.47
C PRO A 30 2.65 18.14 -18.01
N VAL A 31 2.36 17.09 -17.22
CA VAL A 31 2.75 16.99 -15.81
C VAL A 31 4.27 17.03 -15.62
N ASP A 32 5.02 16.51 -16.59
CA ASP A 32 6.49 16.52 -16.58
C ASP A 32 7.06 17.93 -16.80
N ASP A 33 6.27 18.87 -17.34
CA ASP A 33 6.71 20.24 -17.64
C ASP A 33 6.41 21.23 -16.49
N PHE A 34 5.76 20.77 -15.40
CA PHE A 34 5.38 21.61 -14.26
C PHE A 34 6.57 22.29 -13.55
N HIS A 35 7.80 21.81 -13.76
CA HIS A 35 9.02 22.45 -13.26
C HIS A 35 9.20 23.90 -13.78
N VAL A 36 8.54 24.27 -14.88
CA VAL A 36 8.51 25.65 -15.39
C VAL A 36 7.98 26.65 -14.36
N VAL A 37 7.10 26.20 -13.46
CA VAL A 37 6.59 27.04 -12.36
C VAL A 37 7.71 27.44 -11.41
N LEU A 38 8.62 26.51 -11.08
CA LEU A 38 9.76 26.78 -10.22
C LEU A 38 10.76 27.73 -10.89
N PHE A 39 10.92 27.64 -12.21
CA PHE A 39 11.72 28.60 -12.99
C PHE A 39 11.13 30.01 -12.90
N LEU A 40 9.85 30.18 -13.23
CA LEU A 40 9.18 31.50 -13.22
C LEU A 40 9.11 32.09 -11.80
N LEU A 41 8.89 31.25 -10.79
CA LEU A 41 8.95 31.65 -9.39
C LEU A 41 10.34 32.16 -8.99
N SER A 42 11.40 31.46 -9.40
CA SER A 42 12.79 31.89 -9.14
C SER A 42 13.11 33.19 -9.86
N ALA A 43 12.70 33.33 -11.11
CA ALA A 43 12.85 34.57 -11.87
C ALA A 43 12.11 35.75 -11.24
N TYR A 44 10.92 35.52 -10.66
CA TYR A 44 10.15 36.55 -9.95
C TYR A 44 10.83 36.95 -8.63
N ASN A 45 11.29 35.97 -7.85
CA ASN A 45 12.05 36.18 -6.63
C ASN A 45 13.31 37.01 -6.88
N ASP A 46 14.00 36.74 -8.00
CA ASP A 46 15.27 37.37 -8.35
C ASP A 46 15.12 38.68 -9.13
N ASN A 47 13.91 39.23 -9.23
CA ASN A 47 13.61 40.48 -9.94
C ASN A 47 13.91 40.44 -11.45
N ILE A 48 13.96 39.26 -12.07
CA ILE A 48 14.14 39.10 -13.52
C ILE A 48 12.82 39.44 -14.24
N ILE A 49 11.70 39.03 -13.64
CA ILE A 49 10.35 39.38 -14.07
C ILE A 49 9.67 40.13 -12.91
N ASP A 50 9.50 41.45 -13.03
CA ASP A 50 8.98 42.33 -11.96
C ASP A 50 7.83 43.26 -12.44
N ASP A 51 7.34 43.06 -13.67
CA ASP A 51 6.36 43.95 -14.29
C ASP A 51 4.91 43.68 -13.84
N PHE A 52 4.11 44.75 -13.87
CA PHE A 52 2.63 44.69 -13.82
C PHE A 52 1.98 44.14 -15.10
N SER A 53 2.76 43.96 -16.18
CA SER A 53 2.26 43.40 -17.44
C SER A 53 2.09 41.88 -17.30
N THR A 54 0.86 41.39 -17.50
CA THR A 54 0.54 39.96 -17.49
C THR A 54 0.77 39.29 -18.85
N LYS A 55 1.00 40.07 -19.92
CA LYS A 55 1.12 39.55 -21.29
C LYS A 55 2.35 38.66 -21.46
N LYS A 56 2.15 37.46 -21.99
CA LYS A 56 3.19 36.43 -22.15
C LYS A 56 4.36 36.90 -23.00
N ASP A 57 4.09 37.50 -24.15
CA ASP A 57 5.14 38.01 -25.06
C ASP A 57 6.03 39.05 -24.39
N HIS A 58 5.45 39.91 -23.55
CA HIS A 58 6.20 40.93 -22.81
C HIS A 58 7.18 40.28 -21.81
N ILE A 59 6.70 39.27 -21.08
CA ILE A 59 7.51 38.53 -20.11
C ILE A 59 8.62 37.73 -20.81
N ILE A 60 8.34 37.08 -21.94
CA ILE A 60 9.36 36.38 -22.74
C ILE A 60 10.42 37.36 -23.24
N ILE A 61 10.03 38.52 -23.77
CA ILE A 61 10.98 39.56 -24.21
C ILE A 61 11.83 40.04 -23.04
N ARG A 62 11.24 40.22 -21.85
CA ARG A 62 11.97 40.64 -20.67
C ARG A 62 12.94 39.58 -20.15
N LEU A 63 12.54 38.31 -20.13
CA LEU A 63 13.44 37.20 -19.85
C LEU A 63 14.61 37.22 -20.84
N LYS A 64 14.34 37.31 -22.15
CA LYS A 64 15.38 37.42 -23.18
C LYS A 64 16.30 38.61 -22.98
N ASN A 65 15.77 39.79 -22.65
CA ASN A 65 16.55 41.00 -22.49
C ASN A 65 17.38 41.02 -21.21
N SER A 66 16.82 40.55 -20.09
CA SER A 66 17.48 40.51 -18.78
C SER A 66 18.58 39.44 -18.74
N LEU A 67 18.46 38.40 -19.57
CA LEU A 67 19.37 37.26 -19.66
C LEU A 67 20.39 37.38 -20.82
N LYS A 68 20.48 38.53 -21.48
CA LYS A 68 21.51 38.83 -22.50
C LYS A 68 22.94 38.89 -21.94
N ILE A 69 23.11 38.90 -20.62
CA ILE A 69 24.40 38.85 -19.93
C ILE A 69 24.64 37.40 -19.52
N GLU A 70 25.79 36.83 -19.89
CA GLU A 70 26.15 35.43 -19.59
C GLU A 70 25.92 35.08 -18.12
N GLY A 71 25.05 34.08 -17.88
CA GLY A 71 24.70 33.63 -16.53
C GLY A 71 23.84 32.36 -16.56
N TYR A 72 23.75 31.66 -15.42
CA TYR A 72 23.04 30.38 -15.32
C TYR A 72 21.57 30.45 -15.77
N TYR A 73 20.86 31.56 -15.47
CA TYR A 73 19.47 31.74 -15.89
C TYR A 73 19.28 31.77 -17.42
N ALA A 74 20.27 32.22 -18.20
CA ALA A 74 20.16 32.22 -19.67
C ALA A 74 20.10 30.79 -20.21
N ARG A 75 21.00 29.91 -19.73
CA ARG A 75 21.01 28.48 -20.12
C ARG A 75 19.78 27.73 -19.62
N ILE A 76 19.29 28.06 -18.42
CA ILE A 76 18.05 27.49 -17.88
C ILE A 76 16.85 27.94 -18.72
N PHE A 77 16.81 29.21 -19.15
CA PHE A 77 15.73 29.75 -19.97
C PHE A 77 15.64 29.06 -21.33
N GLU A 78 16.76 28.72 -21.99
CA GLU A 78 16.75 27.96 -23.25
C GLU A 78 16.00 26.62 -23.14
N ILE A 79 15.98 26.01 -21.96
CA ILE A 79 15.31 24.74 -21.69
C ILE A 79 13.81 24.95 -21.43
N TYR A 80 13.45 26.00 -20.68
CA TYR A 80 12.05 26.28 -20.31
C TYR A 80 11.30 27.16 -21.32
N GLU A 81 11.98 27.88 -22.22
CA GLU A 81 11.35 28.74 -23.22
C GLU A 81 10.31 28.00 -24.08
N PRO A 82 10.59 26.80 -24.65
CA PRO A 82 9.60 26.07 -25.43
C PRO A 82 8.36 25.69 -24.62
N ILE A 83 8.53 25.39 -23.32
CA ILE A 83 7.43 25.08 -22.41
C ILE A 83 6.58 26.33 -22.19
N ILE A 84 7.20 27.47 -21.90
CA ILE A 84 6.49 28.75 -21.71
C ILE A 84 5.72 29.14 -22.97
N GLN A 85 6.33 28.97 -24.15
CA GLN A 85 5.68 29.27 -25.43
C GLN A 85 4.41 28.44 -25.66
N ASN A 86 4.42 27.17 -25.22
CA ASN A 86 3.29 26.25 -25.34
C ASN A 86 2.13 26.53 -24.37
N ILE A 87 2.33 27.33 -23.32
CA ILE A 87 1.24 27.77 -22.45
C ILE A 87 0.39 28.77 -23.24
N ASN A 88 -0.93 28.57 -23.31
CA ASN A 88 -1.81 29.54 -23.97
C ASN A 88 -1.86 30.88 -23.20
N GLU A 89 -2.25 31.97 -23.88
CA GLU A 89 -2.18 33.32 -23.30
C GLU A 89 -3.01 33.45 -22.02
N GLU A 90 -4.25 32.95 -22.03
CA GLU A 90 -5.18 33.02 -20.89
C GLU A 90 -4.63 32.33 -19.64
N ASN A 91 -4.16 31.08 -19.77
CA ASN A 91 -3.58 30.34 -18.65
C ASN A 91 -2.27 30.98 -18.17
N PHE A 92 -1.48 31.59 -19.06
CA PHE A 92 -0.26 32.29 -18.67
C PHE A 92 -0.56 33.58 -17.91
N GLU A 93 -1.52 34.38 -18.37
CA GLU A 93 -1.98 35.60 -17.70
C GLU A 93 -2.53 35.28 -16.30
N ASP A 94 -3.37 34.26 -16.18
CA ASP A 94 -3.92 33.79 -14.90
C ASP A 94 -2.82 33.29 -13.96
N PHE A 95 -1.89 32.50 -14.48
CA PHE A 95 -0.72 32.03 -13.73
C PHE A 95 0.08 33.21 -13.19
N TYR A 96 0.45 34.16 -14.06
CA TYR A 96 1.31 35.28 -13.71
C TYR A 96 0.61 36.23 -12.74
N TYR A 97 -0.69 36.47 -12.93
CA TYR A 97 -1.51 37.24 -11.99
C TYR A 97 -1.47 36.65 -10.58
N ASN A 98 -1.55 35.32 -10.44
CA ASN A 98 -1.45 34.67 -9.13
C ASN A 98 -0.03 34.71 -8.55
N LEU A 99 0.99 34.63 -9.40
CA LEU A 99 2.40 34.72 -9.00
C LEU A 99 2.74 36.07 -8.37
N ILE A 100 2.32 37.18 -8.98
CA ILE A 100 2.63 38.55 -8.48
C ILE A 100 1.87 38.94 -7.21
N GLN A 101 0.82 38.19 -6.85
CA GLN A 101 0.04 38.39 -5.60
C GLN A 101 0.72 37.76 -4.37
N ILE A 102 1.86 37.10 -4.57
CA ILE A 102 2.68 36.56 -3.49
C ILE A 102 3.47 37.72 -2.88
N ASP A 103 3.44 37.83 -1.55
CA ASP A 103 4.26 38.80 -0.83
C ASP A 103 5.73 38.52 -1.10
N LYS A 104 6.36 39.43 -1.86
CA LYS A 104 7.73 39.28 -2.32
C LYS A 104 8.73 39.33 -1.17
N LYS A 105 8.46 40.13 -0.13
CA LYS A 105 9.36 40.26 1.02
C LYS A 105 9.38 38.97 1.84
N GLU A 106 8.22 38.37 2.07
CA GLU A 106 8.14 37.08 2.75
C GLU A 106 8.71 35.95 1.90
N LEU A 107 8.44 35.96 0.59
CA LEU A 107 8.99 35.00 -0.36
C LEU A 107 10.52 35.04 -0.35
N GLU A 108 11.14 36.22 -0.45
CA GLU A 108 12.60 36.38 -0.46
C GLU A 108 13.27 35.86 0.82
N ILE A 109 12.63 36.04 1.99
CA ILE A 109 13.16 35.57 3.28
C ILE A 109 13.12 34.04 3.37
N LYS A 110 12.09 33.40 2.83
CA LYS A 110 11.81 31.96 3.02
C LYS A 110 11.96 31.14 1.73
N PHE A 111 12.59 31.72 0.70
CA PHE A 111 12.57 31.19 -0.67
C PHE A 111 13.10 29.76 -0.75
N GLU A 112 14.25 29.48 -0.15
CA GLU A 112 14.88 28.15 -0.15
C GLU A 112 13.94 27.08 0.40
N LEU A 113 13.34 27.33 1.57
CA LEU A 113 12.43 26.38 2.21
C LEU A 113 11.14 26.18 1.40
N ILE A 114 10.60 27.26 0.83
CA ILE A 114 9.43 27.20 -0.05
C ILE A 114 9.76 26.39 -1.31
N PHE A 115 10.92 26.64 -1.92
CA PHE A 115 11.39 25.94 -3.11
C PHE A 115 11.56 24.44 -2.86
N GLU A 116 12.24 24.05 -1.78
CA GLU A 116 12.41 22.63 -1.41
C GLU A 116 11.06 21.94 -1.17
N ASN A 117 10.14 22.59 -0.45
CA ASN A 117 8.80 22.05 -0.21
C ASN A 117 8.02 21.85 -1.52
N LEU A 118 8.04 22.84 -2.42
CA LEU A 118 7.38 22.74 -3.71
C LEU A 118 8.02 21.68 -4.62
N LEU A 119 9.34 21.56 -4.61
CA LEU A 119 10.08 20.53 -5.34
C LEU A 119 9.70 19.13 -4.84
N TYR A 120 9.63 18.96 -3.52
CA TYR A 120 9.19 17.71 -2.88
C TYR A 120 7.75 17.37 -3.27
N HIS A 121 6.82 18.32 -3.16
CA HIS A 121 5.43 18.13 -3.59
C HIS A 121 5.28 17.82 -5.08
N LEU A 122 6.09 18.48 -5.92
CA LEU A 122 6.11 18.24 -7.35
C LEU A 122 6.56 16.81 -7.65
N SER A 123 7.63 16.34 -7.00
CA SER A 123 8.08 14.96 -7.08
C SER A 123 7.00 13.97 -6.62
N GLU A 124 6.25 14.26 -5.54
CA GLU A 124 5.11 13.41 -5.12
C GLU A 124 4.01 13.34 -6.20
N SER A 125 3.76 14.45 -6.92
CA SER A 125 2.64 14.58 -7.86
C SER A 125 2.88 13.96 -9.25
N GLN A 126 4.14 13.86 -9.71
CA GLN A 126 4.48 13.35 -11.04
C GLN A 126 4.45 11.81 -11.16
N GLY A 127 4.37 11.09 -10.03
CA GLY A 127 4.27 9.62 -10.00
C GLY A 127 5.50 8.89 -10.58
N LYS A 128 5.36 7.57 -10.84
CA LYS A 128 6.47 6.65 -11.20
C LYS A 128 7.13 6.87 -12.58
N ARG A 129 6.83 7.95 -13.30
CA ARG A 129 7.18 8.09 -14.73
C ARG A 129 8.49 8.83 -14.97
N SER A 130 8.92 9.73 -14.10
CA SER A 130 10.25 10.34 -14.17
C SER A 130 11.24 9.48 -13.37
N GLY A 131 12.23 8.88 -14.03
CA GLY A 131 13.31 8.13 -13.39
C GLY A 131 14.29 8.99 -12.57
N GLU A 132 13.88 10.20 -12.22
CA GLU A 132 14.67 11.25 -11.59
C GLU A 132 14.22 11.35 -10.13
N PHE A 133 14.82 10.50 -9.29
CA PHE A 133 14.44 10.42 -7.88
C PHE A 133 15.10 11.56 -7.11
N LEU A 134 14.28 12.46 -6.54
CA LEU A 134 14.76 13.38 -5.50
C LEU A 134 15.27 12.53 -4.32
N LEU A 135 16.58 12.55 -4.09
CA LEU A 135 17.18 11.87 -2.96
C LEU A 135 16.70 12.53 -1.65
N PRO A 136 16.14 11.78 -0.69
CA PRO A 136 15.74 12.31 0.60
C PRO A 136 16.87 13.08 1.29
N ILE A 137 16.51 14.17 1.95
CA ILE A 137 17.47 15.04 2.62
C ILE A 137 18.22 14.31 3.74
N GLU A 138 17.56 13.37 4.42
CA GLU A 138 18.15 12.58 5.49
C GLU A 138 19.28 11.68 4.99
N ILE A 139 19.15 11.10 3.79
CA ILE A 139 20.23 10.31 3.16
C ILE A 139 21.39 11.23 2.76
N THR A 140 21.05 12.39 2.18
CA THR A 140 22.05 13.38 1.75
C THR A 140 22.89 13.86 2.93
N LYS A 141 22.24 14.25 4.04
CA LYS A 141 22.91 14.66 5.28
C LYS A 141 23.79 13.56 5.83
N LEU A 142 23.26 12.34 5.99
CA LEU A 142 24.03 11.20 6.46
C LEU A 142 25.31 10.99 5.64
N VAL A 143 25.21 10.98 4.31
CA VAL A 143 26.36 10.78 3.42
C VAL A 143 27.41 11.89 3.59
N MET A 144 26.97 13.15 3.71
CA MET A 144 27.88 14.28 3.85
C MET A 144 28.56 14.32 5.22
N GLU A 145 27.85 13.97 6.29
CA GLU A 145 28.43 13.80 7.63
C GLU A 145 29.45 12.65 7.65
N LEU A 146 29.14 11.51 7.02
CA LEU A 146 30.06 10.37 6.91
C LEU A 146 31.30 10.66 6.07
N ALA A 147 31.19 11.57 5.10
CA ALA A 147 32.34 12.00 4.32
C ALA A 147 33.38 12.71 5.19
N ALA A 148 32.93 13.46 6.20
CA ALA A 148 33.74 14.37 7.02
C ALA A 148 34.63 15.24 6.11
N VAL A 149 33.96 15.99 5.22
CA VAL A 149 34.61 16.66 4.09
C VAL A 149 35.61 17.72 4.59
N PRO A 150 36.91 17.64 4.18
CA PRO A 150 37.91 18.61 4.58
C PRO A 150 37.58 20.06 4.16
N GLU A 151 38.17 21.02 4.87
CA GLU A 151 38.26 22.40 4.39
C GLU A 151 39.06 22.41 3.08
N TYR A 152 38.60 23.17 2.08
CA TYR A 152 39.20 23.26 0.73
C TYR A 152 39.16 21.98 -0.13
N ALA A 153 38.35 20.99 0.24
CA ALA A 153 38.21 19.75 -0.52
C ALA A 153 37.69 19.97 -1.96
N ARG A 154 38.19 19.13 -2.88
CA ARG A 154 37.62 18.94 -4.22
C ARG A 154 36.64 17.78 -4.19
N ILE A 155 35.39 18.09 -4.43
CA ILE A 155 34.26 17.17 -4.37
C ILE A 155 33.72 16.97 -5.78
N TYR A 156 33.49 15.74 -6.21
CA TYR A 156 32.91 15.45 -7.51
C TYR A 156 31.67 14.56 -7.42
N ASN A 157 30.63 14.94 -8.16
CA ASN A 157 29.43 14.16 -8.34
C ASN A 157 29.11 13.93 -9.83
N PRO A 158 29.44 12.75 -10.38
CA PRO A 158 29.24 12.44 -11.81
C PRO A 158 27.78 12.18 -12.21
N PHE A 159 26.87 11.99 -11.25
CA PHE A 159 25.44 11.74 -11.48
C PHE A 159 24.64 12.66 -10.57
N ALA A 160 24.72 13.96 -10.85
CA ALA A 160 24.33 14.98 -9.90
C ALA A 160 22.82 15.13 -9.72
N GLY A 161 22.01 14.80 -10.73
CA GLY A 161 20.56 14.90 -10.65
C GLY A 161 20.10 16.30 -10.23
N LEU A 162 19.33 16.40 -9.16
CA LEU A 162 18.89 17.69 -8.61
C LEU A 162 19.92 18.34 -7.69
N ALA A 163 21.20 18.02 -7.88
CA ALA A 163 22.34 18.48 -7.10
C ALA A 163 22.20 18.26 -5.58
N SER A 164 21.50 17.21 -5.11
CA SER A 164 21.16 17.08 -3.67
C SER A 164 22.35 17.20 -2.70
N PHE A 165 23.52 16.69 -3.06
CA PHE A 165 24.70 16.74 -2.18
C PHE A 165 25.32 18.13 -2.05
N SER A 166 24.98 19.10 -2.91
CA SER A 166 25.56 20.44 -2.87
C SER A 166 25.11 21.28 -1.67
N ALA A 167 23.97 20.95 -1.07
CA ALA A 167 23.37 21.72 0.02
C ALA A 167 24.23 21.73 1.30
N ASN A 168 25.20 20.82 1.42
CA ASN A 168 26.09 20.71 2.59
C ASN A 168 27.56 21.06 2.24
N ILE A 169 27.77 21.85 1.18
CA ILE A 169 29.11 22.25 0.74
C ILE A 169 29.44 23.65 1.23
N ASN A 170 30.59 23.78 1.88
CA ASN A 170 31.08 25.04 2.42
C ASN A 170 31.67 25.93 1.31
N SER A 171 31.70 27.24 1.54
CA SER A 171 32.22 28.22 0.58
C SER A 171 33.67 27.99 0.18
N ASP A 172 34.46 27.34 1.02
CA ASP A 172 35.88 27.06 0.77
C ASP A 172 36.11 25.80 -0.09
N GLN A 173 35.10 24.96 -0.29
CA GLN A 173 35.18 23.70 -1.03
C GLN A 173 34.86 23.90 -2.51
N LYS A 174 35.47 23.10 -3.38
CA LYS A 174 35.19 23.10 -4.83
C LYS A 174 34.32 21.91 -5.20
N TYR A 175 33.14 22.17 -5.74
CA TYR A 175 32.19 21.14 -6.15
C TYR A 175 32.08 21.05 -7.67
N PHE A 176 32.43 19.89 -8.21
CA PHE A 176 32.29 19.55 -9.62
C PHE A 176 31.10 18.60 -9.75
N ALA A 177 30.19 18.87 -10.69
CA ALA A 177 28.99 18.07 -10.87
C ALA A 177 28.62 17.96 -12.35
N GLN A 178 28.08 16.82 -12.75
CA GLN A 178 27.59 16.59 -14.12
C GLN A 178 26.20 15.95 -14.10
N GLU A 179 25.35 16.37 -15.03
CA GLU A 179 24.04 15.79 -15.29
C GLU A 179 23.79 15.79 -16.80
N LEU A 180 23.29 14.68 -17.32
CA LEU A 180 23.07 14.47 -18.75
C LEU A 180 21.71 15.03 -19.19
N ASN A 181 20.69 14.90 -18.34
CA ASN A 181 19.34 15.33 -18.65
C ASN A 181 19.20 16.84 -18.48
N LYS A 182 18.80 17.52 -19.56
CA LYS A 182 18.67 18.98 -19.60
C LYS A 182 17.67 19.50 -18.56
N THR A 183 16.52 18.86 -18.44
CA THR A 183 15.46 19.30 -17.50
C THR A 183 15.88 19.09 -16.06
N THR A 184 16.48 17.95 -15.73
CA THR A 184 17.05 17.67 -14.40
C THR A 184 18.15 18.65 -14.05
N TRP A 185 19.04 18.93 -15.00
CA TRP A 185 20.12 19.90 -14.83
C TRP A 185 19.56 21.30 -14.56
N ALA A 186 18.59 21.76 -15.36
CA ALA A 186 17.96 23.06 -15.18
C ALA A 186 17.30 23.19 -13.81
N LEU A 187 16.60 22.15 -13.38
CA LEU A 187 15.95 22.12 -12.07
C LEU A 187 16.96 22.05 -10.92
N GLY A 188 18.03 21.27 -11.06
CA GLY A 188 19.13 21.23 -10.09
C GLY A 188 19.84 22.58 -9.99
N MET A 189 20.06 23.27 -11.11
CA MET A 189 20.60 24.64 -11.12
C MET A 189 19.66 25.62 -10.41
N LEU A 190 18.35 25.55 -10.64
CA LEU A 190 17.38 26.38 -9.91
C LEU A 190 17.41 26.11 -8.40
N ARG A 191 17.56 24.84 -8.02
CA ARG A 191 17.70 24.44 -6.63
C ARG A 191 18.98 25.03 -5.99
N LEU A 192 20.10 25.00 -6.70
CA LEU A 192 21.33 25.67 -6.26
C LEU A 192 21.13 27.17 -6.08
N LEU A 193 20.42 27.81 -7.01
CA LEU A 193 20.15 29.24 -7.00
C LEU A 193 19.11 29.64 -5.95
N SER A 194 18.28 28.73 -5.44
CA SER A 194 17.28 29.06 -4.42
C SER A 194 17.92 29.40 -3.07
N ASN A 195 19.06 28.78 -2.74
CA ASN A 195 19.81 29.07 -1.54
C ASN A 195 20.58 30.39 -1.69
N ARG A 196 20.26 31.37 -0.84
CA ARG A 196 20.84 32.72 -0.89
C ARG A 196 22.31 32.75 -0.48
N ASP A 197 22.67 32.02 0.57
CA ASP A 197 24.06 31.94 1.04
C ASP A 197 24.94 31.28 -0.01
N PHE A 198 24.41 30.25 -0.67
CA PHE A 198 25.08 29.58 -1.78
C PHE A 198 25.34 30.52 -2.95
N ARG A 199 24.35 31.33 -3.36
CA ARG A 199 24.50 32.34 -4.42
C ARG A 199 25.61 33.34 -4.14
N ILE A 200 25.71 33.80 -2.89
CA ILE A 200 26.65 34.86 -2.49
C ILE A 200 28.05 34.29 -2.26
N ASN A 201 28.16 33.15 -1.57
CA ASN A 201 29.42 32.68 -1.00
C ASN A 201 30.02 31.46 -1.73
N SER A 202 29.21 30.62 -2.40
CA SER A 202 29.65 29.30 -2.87
C SER A 202 29.53 29.08 -4.37
N LEU A 203 28.69 29.85 -5.09
CA LEU A 203 28.41 29.64 -6.52
C LEU A 203 29.66 29.70 -7.40
N ARG A 204 30.67 30.49 -7.01
CA ARG A 204 31.97 30.58 -7.73
C ARG A 204 32.79 29.30 -7.66
N ASN A 205 32.53 28.46 -6.66
CA ASN A 205 33.25 27.22 -6.42
C ASN A 205 32.42 25.99 -6.82
N VAL A 206 31.30 26.19 -7.51
CA VAL A 206 30.45 25.12 -8.02
C VAL A 206 30.41 25.12 -9.55
N GLU A 207 30.83 23.99 -10.12
CA GLU A 207 30.83 23.73 -11.55
C GLU A 207 29.84 22.60 -11.86
N TYR A 208 28.56 22.95 -12.00
CA TYR A 208 27.50 22.01 -12.34
C TYR A 208 27.19 22.03 -13.85
N LYS A 209 27.67 21.02 -14.59
CA LYS A 209 27.64 20.96 -16.06
C LYS A 209 26.52 20.07 -16.61
N LEU A 210 26.00 20.47 -17.76
CA LEU A 210 25.06 19.69 -18.57
C LEU A 210 25.85 18.84 -19.58
N GLU A 211 26.29 17.65 -19.16
CA GLU A 211 27.23 16.81 -19.90
C GLU A 211 27.04 15.33 -19.58
N ASP A 212 27.47 14.44 -20.48
CA ASP A 212 27.61 13.02 -20.18
C ASP A 212 28.91 12.78 -19.39
N SER A 213 28.78 12.39 -18.12
CA SER A 213 29.92 12.15 -17.22
C SER A 213 30.74 10.91 -17.56
N ILE A 214 30.18 9.97 -18.32
CA ILE A 214 30.91 8.79 -18.78
C ILE A 214 31.83 9.19 -19.92
N GLU A 215 31.32 9.88 -20.95
CA GLU A 215 32.17 10.35 -22.06
C GLU A 215 33.15 11.44 -21.63
N ASN A 216 32.73 12.31 -20.72
CA ASN A 216 33.47 13.51 -20.31
C ASN A 216 33.91 13.42 -18.84
N TRP A 217 34.36 12.24 -18.42
CA TRP A 217 34.94 12.07 -17.08
C TRP A 217 36.22 12.91 -16.96
N PRO A 218 36.35 13.82 -15.97
CA PRO A 218 37.53 14.65 -15.82
C PRO A 218 38.77 13.79 -15.49
N SER A 219 39.65 13.59 -16.47
CA SER A 219 40.76 12.64 -16.36
C SER A 219 42.01 13.17 -15.64
N GLU A 220 42.16 14.50 -15.54
CA GLU A 220 43.34 15.14 -14.95
C GLU A 220 43.15 15.62 -13.50
N ILE A 221 41.94 15.48 -12.97
CA ILE A 221 41.58 15.97 -11.63
C ILE A 221 41.44 14.78 -10.70
N GLN A 222 42.22 14.79 -9.62
CA GLN A 222 41.98 13.94 -8.47
C GLN A 222 41.12 14.67 -7.44
N TYR A 223 40.26 13.89 -6.77
CA TYR A 223 39.26 14.39 -5.84
C TYR A 223 39.51 13.88 -4.42
N ASP A 224 39.19 14.72 -3.43
CA ASP A 224 39.17 14.32 -2.02
C ASP A 224 37.92 13.51 -1.70
N LEU A 225 36.80 13.83 -2.39
CA LEU A 225 35.54 13.12 -2.27
C LEU A 225 34.89 12.96 -3.63
N ILE A 226 34.50 11.72 -3.95
CA ILE A 226 33.50 11.46 -4.99
C ILE A 226 32.23 11.00 -4.29
N VAL A 227 31.15 11.77 -4.45
CA VAL A 227 29.85 11.49 -3.82
C VAL A 227 28.80 11.34 -4.90
N SER A 228 28.00 10.27 -4.86
CA SER A 228 27.01 10.07 -5.92
C SER A 228 25.84 9.15 -5.58
N ASN A 229 24.79 9.26 -6.39
CA ASN A 229 23.62 8.40 -6.41
C ASN A 229 23.31 8.04 -7.87
N PRO A 230 24.04 7.07 -8.46
CA PRO A 230 23.92 6.74 -9.88
C PRO A 230 22.58 6.04 -10.19
N PRO A 231 22.19 5.96 -11.48
CA PRO A 231 21.05 5.16 -11.90
C PRO A 231 21.15 3.69 -11.46
N TYR A 232 20.18 3.21 -10.68
CA TYR A 232 20.23 1.88 -10.07
C TYR A 232 20.01 0.75 -11.08
N GLY A 233 20.94 -0.20 -11.12
CA GLY A 233 20.84 -1.44 -11.88
C GLY A 233 20.78 -1.27 -13.41
N LEU A 234 20.83 -0.04 -13.92
CA LEU A 234 20.84 0.24 -15.35
C LEU A 234 22.16 -0.23 -15.94
N LYS A 235 22.11 -0.92 -17.08
CA LYS A 235 23.29 -1.44 -17.77
C LYS A 235 23.69 -0.49 -18.89
N MET A 236 24.98 -0.18 -18.97
CA MET A 236 25.57 0.56 -20.08
C MET A 236 25.55 -0.32 -21.33
N LYS A 237 25.08 0.22 -22.46
CA LYS A 237 25.16 -0.48 -23.75
C LYS A 237 26.44 -0.07 -24.47
N ASN A 238 27.07 -1.01 -25.16
CA ASN A 238 28.27 -0.74 -25.97
C ASN A 238 28.08 0.34 -27.03
N THR A 239 26.86 0.50 -27.55
CA THR A 239 26.51 1.54 -28.52
C THR A 239 26.60 2.93 -27.93
N ASP A 240 26.37 3.05 -26.62
CA ASP A 240 26.24 4.33 -25.94
C ASP A 240 27.64 4.85 -25.57
N TYR A 241 28.61 3.96 -25.31
CA TYR A 241 29.96 4.31 -24.85
C TYR A 241 31.08 3.48 -25.50
N PRO A 242 31.33 3.63 -26.82
CA PRO A 242 32.28 2.79 -27.57
C PRO A 242 33.74 2.96 -27.13
N SER A 243 34.13 4.16 -26.68
CA SER A 243 35.47 4.50 -26.21
C SER A 243 35.92 3.69 -24.99
N TYR A 244 34.97 3.19 -24.20
CA TYR A 244 35.25 2.47 -22.96
C TYR A 244 35.23 0.95 -23.09
N GLY A 245 34.80 0.40 -24.24
CA GLY A 245 34.82 -1.04 -24.52
C GLY A 245 33.98 -1.92 -23.58
N PHE A 246 33.24 -1.34 -22.64
CA PHE A 246 32.54 -2.09 -21.60
C PHE A 246 31.38 -2.89 -22.16
N ARG A 247 31.38 -4.22 -21.95
CA ARG A 247 30.20 -5.07 -22.16
C ARG A 247 29.49 -5.30 -20.83
N ASN A 248 28.22 -4.86 -20.76
CA ASN A 248 27.26 -5.28 -19.74
C ASN A 248 27.62 -4.93 -18.27
N ILE A 249 28.30 -3.80 -18.05
CA ILE A 249 28.49 -3.23 -16.70
C ILE A 249 27.33 -2.30 -16.32
N SER A 250 27.07 -2.13 -15.04
CA SER A 250 26.10 -1.14 -14.54
C SER A 250 26.75 0.23 -14.33
N PHE A 251 25.93 1.29 -14.33
CA PHE A 251 26.37 2.64 -13.92
C PHE A 251 26.95 2.64 -12.49
N GLU A 252 26.37 1.86 -11.59
CA GLU A 252 26.89 1.63 -10.23
C GLU A 252 28.30 1.03 -10.23
N GLN A 253 28.55 0.01 -11.08
CA GLN A 253 29.88 -0.58 -11.23
C GLN A 253 30.88 0.43 -11.83
N PHE A 254 30.48 1.14 -12.89
CA PHE A 254 31.32 2.15 -13.51
C PHE A 254 31.75 3.23 -12.51
N LEU A 255 30.80 3.73 -11.70
CA LEU A 255 31.07 4.73 -10.66
C LEU A 255 32.10 4.23 -9.65
N LEU A 256 31.95 3.01 -9.13
CA LEU A 256 32.87 2.48 -8.13
C LEU A 256 34.27 2.28 -8.71
N ASP A 257 34.37 1.85 -9.96
CA ASP A 257 35.65 1.66 -10.66
C ASP A 257 36.34 2.98 -10.95
N ARG A 258 35.67 3.87 -11.68
CA ARG A 258 36.24 5.15 -12.10
C ARG A 258 36.38 6.14 -10.96
N GLY A 259 35.46 6.11 -10.02
CA GLY A 259 35.55 6.90 -8.80
C GLY A 259 36.82 6.54 -8.02
N LEU A 260 37.08 5.25 -7.81
CA LEU A 260 38.27 4.81 -7.09
C LEU A 260 39.57 5.17 -7.82
N GLU A 261 39.58 5.18 -9.16
CA GLU A 261 40.74 5.62 -9.96
C GLU A 261 40.96 7.15 -9.90
N SER A 262 39.94 7.93 -9.54
CA SER A 262 39.93 9.40 -9.63
C SER A 262 40.02 10.11 -8.27
N ILE A 263 40.18 9.38 -7.17
CA ILE A 263 40.40 9.96 -5.85
C ILE A 263 41.89 10.06 -5.52
N HIS A 264 42.24 10.98 -4.63
CA HIS A 264 43.56 10.99 -3.99
C HIS A 264 43.76 9.76 -3.08
N ASN A 265 45.00 9.49 -2.66
CA ASN A 265 45.32 8.37 -1.75
C ASN A 265 44.49 8.37 -0.46
N ASP A 266 44.22 9.55 0.09
CA ASP A 266 43.41 9.74 1.31
C ASP A 266 41.96 10.14 0.99
N GLY A 267 41.61 10.19 -0.29
CA GLY A 267 40.26 10.50 -0.74
C GLY A 267 39.29 9.33 -0.57
N LYS A 268 38.00 9.63 -0.70
CA LYS A 268 36.91 8.66 -0.52
C LYS A 268 35.94 8.67 -1.70
N VAL A 269 35.39 7.51 -2.02
CA VAL A 269 34.16 7.39 -2.83
C VAL A 269 33.02 7.00 -1.91
N ILE A 270 31.96 7.81 -1.85
CA ILE A 270 30.75 7.50 -1.08
C ILE A 270 29.56 7.49 -2.02
N ALA A 271 28.99 6.31 -2.23
CA ALA A 271 27.91 6.13 -3.17
C ALA A 271 26.66 5.52 -2.51
N VAL A 272 25.51 6.12 -2.79
CA VAL A 272 24.19 5.51 -2.51
C VAL A 272 23.86 4.60 -3.69
N LEU A 273 23.74 3.31 -3.45
CA LEU A 273 23.58 2.27 -4.48
C LEU A 273 22.38 1.38 -4.16
N SER A 274 21.92 0.61 -5.15
CA SER A 274 21.02 -0.50 -4.88
C SER A 274 21.76 -1.65 -4.19
N GLU A 275 21.10 -2.37 -3.28
CA GLU A 275 21.73 -3.53 -2.61
C GLU A 275 22.15 -4.63 -3.60
N GLY A 276 21.64 -4.59 -4.85
CA GLY A 276 22.00 -5.51 -5.93
C GLY A 276 23.50 -5.67 -6.13
N ILE A 277 24.23 -4.56 -6.08
CA ILE A 277 25.69 -4.52 -6.27
C ILE A 277 26.42 -5.41 -5.26
N LEU A 278 25.84 -5.67 -4.09
CA LEU A 278 26.44 -6.41 -2.98
C LEU A 278 26.42 -7.94 -3.18
N PHE A 279 25.57 -8.49 -4.04
CA PHE A 279 25.37 -9.96 -4.11
C PHE A 279 25.20 -10.55 -5.51
N ARG A 280 24.94 -9.73 -6.54
CA ARG A 280 24.74 -10.18 -7.92
C ARG A 280 26.01 -10.82 -8.50
N GLY A 281 25.83 -11.76 -9.43
CA GLY A 281 26.92 -12.48 -10.08
C GLY A 281 27.52 -11.73 -11.28
N GLY A 282 28.38 -12.41 -12.05
CA GLY A 282 28.99 -11.84 -13.26
C GLY A 282 30.01 -10.74 -12.95
N ASN A 283 30.02 -9.68 -13.75
CA ASN A 283 30.98 -8.58 -13.60
C ASN A 283 30.94 -7.92 -12.20
N GLU A 284 29.77 -7.85 -11.56
CA GLU A 284 29.63 -7.29 -10.22
C GLU A 284 30.25 -8.20 -9.13
N TYR A 285 30.30 -9.52 -9.35
CA TYR A 285 31.04 -10.44 -8.48
C TYR A 285 32.55 -10.23 -8.58
N GLU A 286 33.08 -10.10 -9.81
CA GLU A 286 34.51 -9.84 -10.03
C GLU A 286 34.93 -8.48 -9.47
N LEU A 287 34.06 -7.47 -9.59
CA LEU A 287 34.25 -6.17 -8.94
C LEU A 287 34.41 -6.32 -7.42
N ARG A 288 33.42 -6.93 -6.75
CA ARG A 288 33.46 -7.11 -5.29
C ARG A 288 34.69 -7.88 -4.85
N LYS A 289 35.01 -8.97 -5.56
CA LYS A 289 36.22 -9.76 -5.28
C LYS A 289 37.46 -8.89 -5.34
N ARG A 290 37.66 -8.11 -6.41
CA ARG A 290 38.81 -7.21 -6.53
C ARG A 290 38.84 -6.17 -5.40
N LEU A 291 37.72 -5.51 -5.12
CA LEU A 291 37.65 -4.47 -4.08
C LEU A 291 37.96 -5.04 -2.68
N VAL A 292 37.48 -6.25 -2.36
CA VAL A 292 37.76 -6.93 -1.08
C VAL A 292 39.23 -7.34 -0.99
N GLU A 293 39.78 -7.98 -2.02
CA GLU A 293 41.18 -8.45 -2.02
C GLU A 293 42.18 -7.29 -2.01
N GLN A 294 41.82 -6.14 -2.55
CA GLN A 294 42.64 -4.92 -2.55
C GLN A 294 42.37 -4.03 -1.33
N GLU A 295 41.52 -4.47 -0.39
CA GLU A 295 41.14 -3.74 0.83
C GLU A 295 40.60 -2.32 0.56
N LYS A 296 39.83 -2.17 -0.52
CA LYS A 296 39.30 -0.88 -0.98
C LYS A 296 37.93 -0.53 -0.40
N ILE A 297 37.24 -1.50 0.20
CA ILE A 297 35.94 -1.28 0.82
C ILE A 297 36.17 -0.96 2.29
N ASP A 298 35.82 0.26 2.68
CA ASP A 298 35.93 0.69 4.07
C ASP A 298 34.68 0.31 4.87
N THR A 299 33.53 0.81 4.42
CA THR A 299 32.26 0.70 5.14
C THR A 299 31.10 0.41 4.17
N ILE A 300 30.16 -0.44 4.60
CA ILE A 300 28.89 -0.72 3.90
C ILE A 300 27.74 -0.53 4.88
N ILE A 301 26.79 0.34 4.53
CA ILE A 301 25.60 0.62 5.34
C ILE A 301 24.36 0.19 4.57
N SER A 302 23.63 -0.81 5.07
CA SER A 302 22.35 -1.21 4.50
C SER A 302 21.23 -0.32 5.05
N LEU A 303 20.50 0.36 4.16
CA LEU A 303 19.48 1.34 4.54
C LEU A 303 18.08 0.71 4.64
N PRO A 304 17.15 1.34 5.39
CA PRO A 304 15.74 0.98 5.37
C PRO A 304 15.15 0.95 3.96
N THR A 305 14.22 0.02 3.71
CA THR A 305 13.44 0.00 2.46
C THR A 305 12.37 1.09 2.47
N GLY A 306 12.02 1.63 1.31
CA GLY A 306 10.92 2.60 1.17
C GLY A 306 11.28 4.03 1.62
N LEU A 307 12.57 4.36 1.69
CA LEU A 307 13.04 5.74 1.84
C LEU A 307 12.85 6.57 0.56
N LEU A 308 12.91 5.90 -0.61
CA LEU A 308 12.66 6.54 -1.89
C LEU A 308 11.16 6.45 -2.20
N SER A 309 10.48 7.60 -2.28
CA SER A 309 9.02 7.71 -2.43
C SER A 309 8.43 6.91 -3.60
N HIS A 310 9.21 6.73 -4.67
CA HIS A 310 8.74 6.13 -5.93
C HIS A 310 9.15 4.67 -6.12
N THR A 311 9.98 4.10 -5.24
CA THR A 311 10.49 2.74 -5.40
C THR A 311 10.72 2.01 -4.07
N ALA A 312 10.41 0.71 -4.06
CA ALA A 312 10.72 -0.19 -2.95
C ALA A 312 12.09 -0.87 -3.10
N ILE A 313 12.95 -0.39 -4.01
CA ILE A 313 14.33 -0.90 -4.17
C ILE A 313 15.09 -0.72 -2.84
N PRO A 314 15.63 -1.79 -2.25
CA PRO A 314 16.54 -1.68 -1.12
C PRO A 314 17.84 -0.98 -1.55
N THR A 315 18.29 -0.03 -0.75
CA THR A 315 19.50 0.76 -1.00
C THR A 315 20.54 0.56 0.09
N CYS A 316 21.78 0.86 -0.24
CA CYS A 316 22.92 0.84 0.66
C CYS A 316 23.87 2.01 0.37
N ILE A 317 24.69 2.38 1.34
CA ILE A 317 25.82 3.29 1.16
C ILE A 317 27.09 2.44 1.13
N VAL A 318 27.95 2.65 0.14
CA VAL A 318 29.27 2.03 0.05
C VAL A 318 30.33 3.13 0.12
N ILE A 319 31.28 2.97 1.04
CA ILE A 319 32.44 3.84 1.20
C ILE A 319 33.68 3.09 0.72
N LEU A 320 34.34 3.61 -0.31
CA LEU A 320 35.63 3.13 -0.78
C LEU A 320 36.74 4.13 -0.46
N SER A 321 37.95 3.61 -0.25
CA SER A 321 39.16 4.42 -0.12
C SER A 321 40.38 3.61 -0.58
N HIS A 322 41.49 4.28 -0.89
CA HIS A 322 42.74 3.54 -1.12
C HIS A 322 43.36 3.02 0.17
N ASN A 323 43.17 3.76 1.27
CA ASN A 323 43.68 3.47 2.61
C ASN A 323 42.51 3.25 3.58
N SER A 324 41.85 2.09 3.51
CA SER A 324 40.76 1.79 4.44
C SER A 324 41.26 1.81 5.88
N GLN A 325 40.48 2.44 6.77
CA GLN A 325 40.78 2.53 8.20
C GLN A 325 40.57 1.19 8.93
N ASN A 326 39.88 0.25 8.27
CA ASN A 326 39.45 -1.01 8.87
C ASN A 326 40.39 -2.20 8.56
N HIS A 327 41.55 -1.96 7.96
CA HIS A 327 42.69 -2.88 7.71
C HIS A 327 42.35 -4.39 7.73
N GLY A 328 42.15 -4.98 6.55
CA GLY A 328 41.78 -6.40 6.42
C GLY A 328 40.36 -6.75 6.90
N LYS A 329 39.55 -5.76 7.28
CA LYS A 329 38.13 -5.91 7.63
C LYS A 329 37.28 -4.85 6.92
N ILE A 330 35.98 -5.13 6.82
CA ILE A 330 34.96 -4.22 6.30
C ILE A 330 34.00 -3.88 7.43
N ARG A 331 33.75 -2.59 7.68
CA ARG A 331 32.73 -2.15 8.63
C ARG A 331 31.35 -2.30 7.98
N MET A 332 30.54 -3.21 8.49
CA MET A 332 29.19 -3.46 7.99
C MET A 332 28.14 -2.98 8.99
N VAL A 333 27.18 -2.19 8.51
CA VAL A 333 26.20 -1.49 9.34
C VAL A 333 24.80 -1.82 8.87
N ASN A 334 24.00 -2.45 9.74
CA ASN A 334 22.62 -2.81 9.47
C ASN A 334 21.68 -1.72 9.99
N ALA A 335 21.29 -0.79 9.11
CA ALA A 335 20.42 0.32 9.46
C ALA A 335 18.94 0.08 9.09
N LYS A 336 18.51 -1.15 8.78
CA LYS A 336 17.15 -1.42 8.27
C LYS A 336 16.00 -0.96 9.19
N ASP A 337 16.24 -0.88 10.49
CA ASP A 337 15.25 -0.50 11.51
C ASP A 337 15.27 0.99 11.89
N PHE A 338 16.07 1.82 11.20
CA PHE A 338 16.25 3.23 11.53
C PHE A 338 15.22 4.12 10.83
N ILE A 339 13.96 4.05 11.30
CA ILE A 339 12.83 4.80 10.72
C ILE A 339 12.13 5.60 11.82
N ILE A 340 11.95 6.91 11.61
CA ILE A 340 11.26 7.82 12.54
C ILE A 340 9.73 7.69 12.44
N SER A 341 9.20 7.57 11.21
CA SER A 341 7.75 7.47 10.98
C SER A 341 7.41 6.59 9.79
N LYS A 342 6.43 5.70 9.95
CA LYS A 342 5.79 4.97 8.85
C LYS A 342 4.61 5.80 8.34
N ASN A 343 4.90 6.78 7.48
CA ASN A 343 3.83 7.58 6.86
C ASN A 343 3.35 6.95 5.56
N VAL A 344 2.13 7.31 5.14
CA VAL A 344 1.54 6.95 3.83
C VAL A 344 2.42 7.43 2.65
N LYS A 345 3.35 8.36 2.91
CA LYS A 345 4.20 9.06 1.95
C LYS A 345 5.64 8.50 1.80
N GLY A 346 6.00 7.47 2.56
CA GLY A 346 7.36 6.91 2.60
C GLY A 346 7.94 6.86 4.01
N ASN A 347 8.99 6.06 4.19
CA ASN A 347 9.71 5.97 5.46
C ASN A 347 10.72 7.13 5.55
N LYS A 348 10.80 7.78 6.72
CA LYS A 348 11.84 8.78 7.01
C LYS A 348 12.98 8.13 7.79
N LEU A 349 14.22 8.32 7.32
CA LEU A 349 15.42 7.79 7.95
C LEU A 349 15.71 8.51 9.28
N ASP A 350 15.97 7.73 10.33
CA ASP A 350 16.48 8.23 11.61
C ASP A 350 18.01 8.39 11.53
N PHE A 351 18.45 9.44 10.82
CA PHE A 351 19.87 9.60 10.50
C PHE A 351 20.70 10.05 11.71
N GLU A 352 20.13 10.81 12.65
CA GLU A 352 20.82 11.25 13.87
C GLU A 352 21.19 10.05 14.75
N ARG A 353 20.21 9.20 15.05
CA ARG A 353 20.47 7.95 15.78
C ARG A 353 21.44 7.03 15.05
N LEU A 354 21.42 7.04 13.72
CA LEU A 354 22.37 6.27 12.91
C LEU A 354 23.79 6.83 13.02
N LEU A 355 23.95 8.15 13.01
CA LEU A 355 25.25 8.82 13.24
C LEU A 355 25.80 8.50 14.63
N ASP A 356 24.98 8.58 15.68
CA ASP A 356 25.39 8.22 17.04
C ASP A 356 25.98 6.80 17.13
N ILE A 357 25.40 5.86 16.38
CA ILE A 357 25.86 4.46 16.35
C ILE A 357 27.09 4.30 15.45
N LEU A 358 27.29 5.21 14.49
CA LEU A 358 28.46 5.23 13.61
C LEU A 358 29.67 5.92 14.24
N ASP A 359 29.49 6.70 15.30
CA ASP A 359 30.59 7.26 16.10
C ASP A 359 31.30 6.18 16.94
N ASP A 360 30.57 5.14 17.36
CA ASP A 360 31.13 4.01 18.08
C ASP A 360 31.88 3.04 17.15
N ASN A 361 33.19 2.91 17.35
CA ASN A 361 34.08 2.03 16.58
C ASN A 361 34.17 0.61 17.18
N LEU A 362 33.04 0.05 17.61
CA LEU A 362 32.96 -1.27 18.25
C LEU A 362 31.84 -2.12 17.63
N ASP A 363 32.00 -3.45 17.75
CA ASP A 363 30.97 -4.41 17.38
C ASP A 363 29.72 -4.21 18.26
N SER A 364 28.55 -4.12 17.63
CA SER A 364 27.27 -3.91 18.29
C SER A 364 26.17 -4.74 17.65
N LYS A 365 24.91 -4.58 18.08
CA LYS A 365 23.77 -5.20 17.37
C LYS A 365 23.55 -4.66 15.95
N PHE A 366 24.13 -3.50 15.61
CA PHE A 366 23.95 -2.83 14.32
C PHE A 366 25.25 -2.68 13.52
N VAL A 367 26.41 -2.81 14.16
CA VAL A 367 27.73 -2.64 13.54
C VAL A 367 28.56 -3.92 13.71
N ARG A 368 29.20 -4.37 12.64
CA ARG A 368 30.13 -5.51 12.63
C ARG A 368 31.38 -5.18 11.82
N PHE A 369 32.56 -5.44 12.40
CA PHE A 369 33.83 -5.40 11.68
C PHE A 369 34.15 -6.78 11.13
N VAL A 370 33.85 -6.98 9.85
CA VAL A 370 33.91 -8.30 9.21
C VAL A 370 35.28 -8.53 8.57
N PRO A 371 36.06 -9.53 8.99
CA PRO A 371 37.32 -9.86 8.34
C PRO A 371 37.15 -10.31 6.89
N ASN A 372 38.08 -9.93 6.01
CA ASN A 372 38.03 -10.27 4.58
C ASN A 372 37.96 -11.78 4.34
N PHE A 373 38.57 -12.62 5.19
CA PHE A 373 38.46 -14.08 5.04
C PHE A 373 37.02 -14.59 5.23
N LYS A 374 36.22 -13.99 6.12
CA LYS A 374 34.80 -14.32 6.27
C LYS A 374 33.99 -13.92 5.03
N VAL A 375 34.37 -12.82 4.38
CA VAL A 375 33.77 -12.40 3.11
C VAL A 375 34.08 -13.40 1.99
N ARG A 376 35.29 -13.97 1.97
CA ARG A 376 35.67 -15.06 1.04
C ARG A 376 34.84 -16.31 1.28
N ASP A 377 34.63 -16.70 2.54
CA ASP A 377 33.79 -17.86 2.91
C ASP A 377 32.35 -17.74 2.38
N PHE A 378 31.85 -16.50 2.25
CA PHE A 378 30.54 -16.18 1.68
C PHE A 378 30.59 -15.82 0.18
N GLU A 379 31.62 -16.26 -0.54
CA GLU A 379 31.76 -16.04 -1.99
C GLU A 379 31.64 -14.55 -2.36
N TYR A 380 32.28 -13.68 -1.59
CA TYR A 380 32.28 -12.22 -1.79
C TYR A 380 30.87 -11.60 -1.81
N ASN A 381 29.91 -12.22 -1.12
CA ASN A 381 28.58 -11.65 -0.93
C ASN A 381 28.62 -10.63 0.22
N LEU A 382 28.41 -9.35 -0.09
CA LEU A 382 28.52 -8.24 0.85
C LEU A 382 27.15 -7.84 1.45
N SER A 383 26.11 -8.66 1.33
CA SER A 383 24.83 -8.38 1.98
C SER A 383 25.00 -8.34 3.50
N VAL A 384 24.86 -7.13 4.06
CA VAL A 384 25.14 -6.81 5.47
C VAL A 384 24.47 -7.78 6.44
N GLN A 385 23.18 -8.11 6.26
CA GLN A 385 22.44 -8.96 7.20
C GLN A 385 23.12 -10.32 7.46
N ARG A 386 23.87 -10.87 6.50
CA ARG A 386 24.51 -12.19 6.61
C ARG A 386 25.57 -12.25 7.70
N TYR A 387 26.16 -11.11 8.03
CA TYR A 387 27.27 -11.00 8.98
C TYR A 387 26.83 -10.72 10.41
N PHE A 388 25.52 -10.57 10.62
CA PHE A 388 24.89 -10.50 11.94
C PHE A 388 24.35 -11.86 12.41
N ALA A 389 24.56 -12.90 11.60
CA ALA A 389 24.23 -14.27 11.96
C ALA A 389 24.99 -14.70 13.22
N ARG A 390 24.27 -15.22 14.21
CA ARG A 390 24.88 -15.97 15.33
C ARG A 390 25.38 -17.32 14.85
N ASP A 391 26.27 -17.94 15.63
CA ASP A 391 26.67 -19.31 15.36
C ASP A 391 25.51 -20.26 15.66
N PHE A 392 24.90 -20.79 14.60
CA PHE A 392 23.85 -21.80 14.69
C PHE A 392 24.48 -23.19 14.95
N SER A 393 23.86 -23.95 15.86
CA SER A 393 24.14 -25.36 16.17
C SER A 393 23.56 -26.30 15.11
N GLY A 394 24.04 -27.54 15.06
CA GLY A 394 23.51 -28.60 14.20
C GLY A 394 24.32 -28.87 12.93
N LEU A 395 23.77 -29.73 12.07
CA LEU A 395 24.40 -30.14 10.80
C LEU A 395 23.88 -29.32 9.63
N PRO A 396 24.75 -28.91 8.69
CA PRO A 396 24.31 -28.19 7.50
C PRO A 396 23.49 -29.11 6.58
N LEU A 397 22.46 -28.57 5.91
CA LEU A 397 21.59 -29.33 5.02
C LEU A 397 22.37 -30.16 3.99
N LYS A 398 23.47 -29.65 3.43
CA LYS A 398 24.33 -30.39 2.48
C LYS A 398 24.87 -31.73 3.00
N ALA A 399 24.96 -31.91 4.32
CA ALA A 399 25.42 -33.16 4.93
C ALA A 399 24.31 -34.21 5.04
N ILE A 400 23.04 -33.80 4.91
CA ILE A 400 21.87 -34.66 5.13
C ILE A 400 20.89 -34.70 3.95
N ILE A 401 21.06 -33.83 2.95
CA ILE A 401 20.26 -33.83 1.72
C ILE A 401 21.11 -33.92 0.46
N THR A 402 20.59 -34.65 -0.53
CA THR A 402 21.19 -34.78 -1.86
C THR A 402 20.25 -34.19 -2.91
N PRO A 403 20.60 -33.05 -3.53
CA PRO A 403 19.76 -32.43 -4.56
C PRO A 403 19.60 -33.28 -5.82
N ILE A 404 18.38 -33.32 -6.34
CA ILE A 404 18.05 -34.02 -7.59
C ILE A 404 18.21 -33.05 -8.76
N GLN A 405 19.01 -33.45 -9.75
CA GLN A 405 19.22 -32.61 -10.94
C GLN A 405 18.04 -32.62 -11.91
N GLY A 406 17.29 -33.74 -11.97
CA GLY A 406 16.21 -33.98 -12.92
C GLY A 406 16.68 -34.15 -14.37
N LYS A 407 15.81 -34.66 -15.25
CA LYS A 407 16.09 -34.76 -16.69
C LYS A 407 15.48 -33.56 -17.44
N ARG A 408 16.25 -32.86 -18.26
CA ARG A 408 15.73 -31.78 -19.12
C ARG A 408 14.64 -32.32 -20.05
N THR A 409 13.60 -31.53 -20.27
CA THR A 409 12.51 -31.88 -21.18
C THR A 409 12.65 -31.16 -22.51
N GLU A 410 12.12 -31.77 -23.57
CA GLU A 410 11.92 -31.08 -24.84
C GLU A 410 10.90 -29.95 -24.71
N LYS A 411 11.13 -28.86 -25.45
CA LYS A 411 10.26 -27.68 -25.45
C LYS A 411 8.91 -28.06 -26.08
N GLY A 412 7.80 -27.68 -25.45
CA GLY A 412 6.45 -27.88 -26.01
C GLY A 412 5.74 -29.17 -25.60
N LYS A 413 6.39 -30.05 -24.83
CA LYS A 413 5.74 -31.25 -24.29
C LYS A 413 4.68 -30.90 -23.23
N LEU A 414 3.59 -31.66 -23.17
CA LEU A 414 2.59 -31.54 -22.10
C LEU A 414 3.03 -32.30 -20.84
N GLY A 415 2.82 -31.70 -19.67
CA GLY A 415 3.10 -32.35 -18.39
C GLY A 415 2.56 -31.58 -17.18
N LYS A 416 2.51 -32.25 -16.03
CA LYS A 416 2.13 -31.65 -14.75
C LYS A 416 3.29 -30.81 -14.20
N LEU A 417 3.31 -29.53 -14.54
CA LEU A 417 4.30 -28.58 -14.03
C LEU A 417 3.88 -28.06 -12.65
N VAL A 418 4.68 -28.39 -11.63
CA VAL A 418 4.54 -27.90 -10.26
C VAL A 418 4.97 -26.44 -10.20
N LYS A 419 4.08 -25.59 -9.69
CA LYS A 419 4.36 -24.18 -9.43
C LYS A 419 4.48 -23.95 -7.92
N ILE A 420 5.07 -22.83 -7.52
CA ILE A 420 5.24 -22.48 -6.09
C ILE A 420 3.91 -22.47 -5.32
N ARG A 421 2.80 -22.12 -5.99
CA ARG A 421 1.45 -22.16 -5.41
C ARG A 421 0.95 -23.57 -5.06
N ASN A 422 1.54 -24.61 -5.66
CA ASN A 422 1.20 -26.00 -5.38
C ASN A 422 1.97 -26.54 -4.16
N LEU A 423 3.02 -25.83 -3.71
CA LEU A 423 3.77 -26.19 -2.53
C LEU A 423 3.04 -25.74 -1.26
N LYS A 424 3.23 -26.51 -0.20
CA LYS A 424 2.56 -26.40 1.09
C LYS A 424 3.32 -25.45 2.02
N ASN A 425 2.56 -24.68 2.79
CA ASN A 425 3.08 -23.72 3.77
C ASN A 425 2.90 -24.20 5.22
N GLU A 426 2.24 -25.33 5.42
CA GLU A 426 1.79 -25.80 6.71
C GLU A 426 2.50 -27.10 7.05
N SER A 427 2.86 -27.27 8.33
CA SER A 427 3.57 -28.46 8.82
C SER A 427 2.70 -29.73 8.85
N GLN A 428 1.38 -29.61 8.63
CA GLN A 428 0.41 -30.70 8.82
C GLN A 428 0.00 -31.36 7.50
N ASP A 429 -0.16 -30.60 6.43
CA ASP A 429 -0.39 -31.10 5.07
C ASP A 429 0.82 -30.77 4.21
N TYR A 430 1.76 -31.69 4.15
CA TYR A 430 3.00 -31.55 3.40
C TYR A 430 3.06 -32.43 2.15
N PHE A 431 1.99 -33.13 1.76
CA PHE A 431 1.98 -33.97 0.56
C PHE A 431 1.57 -33.17 -0.69
N LEU A 432 2.28 -33.39 -1.80
CA LEU A 432 1.92 -32.79 -3.08
C LEU A 432 0.62 -33.41 -3.61
N ASN A 433 -0.41 -32.59 -3.83
CA ASN A 433 -1.66 -33.05 -4.42
C ASN A 433 -1.61 -32.98 -5.96
N LEU A 434 -1.37 -34.13 -6.61
CA LEU A 434 -1.29 -34.23 -8.07
C LEU A 434 -2.62 -33.96 -8.80
N ASN A 435 -3.76 -34.08 -8.12
CA ASN A 435 -5.08 -33.82 -8.73
C ASN A 435 -5.35 -32.34 -8.93
N GLN A 436 -4.64 -31.47 -8.20
CA GLN A 436 -4.74 -30.01 -8.31
C GLN A 436 -3.78 -29.43 -9.36
N ILE A 437 -3.02 -30.28 -10.06
CA ILE A 437 -2.01 -29.86 -11.05
C ILE A 437 -2.47 -30.26 -12.44
N GLU A 438 -2.94 -29.27 -13.20
CA GLU A 438 -3.37 -29.44 -14.58
C GLU A 438 -2.18 -29.68 -15.52
N LEU A 439 -2.44 -30.42 -16.60
CA LEU A 439 -1.51 -30.61 -17.70
C LEU A 439 -1.36 -29.30 -18.48
N GLN A 440 -0.12 -28.85 -18.65
CA GLN A 440 0.18 -27.65 -19.40
C GLN A 440 1.43 -27.84 -20.27
N VAL A 441 1.62 -26.94 -21.24
CA VAL A 441 2.81 -26.91 -22.09
C VAL A 441 4.02 -26.53 -21.24
N LEU A 442 5.05 -27.38 -21.26
CA LEU A 442 6.23 -27.22 -20.42
C LEU A 442 7.18 -26.14 -20.98
N PRO A 443 7.65 -25.20 -20.16
CA PRO A 443 8.77 -24.32 -20.50
C PRO A 443 10.03 -25.13 -20.85
N GLY A 444 10.85 -24.64 -21.78
CA GLY A 444 12.06 -25.35 -22.24
C GLY A 444 13.15 -25.55 -21.17
N HIS A 445 13.05 -24.87 -20.03
CA HIS A 445 13.96 -25.02 -18.88
C HIS A 445 13.40 -25.95 -17.79
N SER A 446 12.29 -26.65 -18.05
CA SER A 446 11.67 -27.58 -17.10
C SER A 446 12.51 -28.85 -16.92
N LYS A 447 12.43 -29.42 -15.72
CA LYS A 447 13.12 -30.66 -15.36
C LYS A 447 12.10 -31.68 -14.88
N ARG A 448 12.19 -32.90 -15.42
CA ARG A 448 11.37 -34.04 -15.03
C ARG A 448 11.92 -34.70 -13.77
N ILE A 449 11.03 -34.97 -12.82
CA ILE A 449 11.27 -35.74 -11.62
C ILE A 449 10.39 -36.99 -11.67
N SER A 450 11.01 -38.16 -11.44
CA SER A 450 10.39 -39.49 -11.57
C SER A 450 10.74 -40.37 -10.37
N GLU A 451 10.98 -39.75 -9.20
CA GLU A 451 11.31 -40.40 -7.94
C GLU A 451 10.67 -39.60 -6.79
N SER A 452 10.37 -40.27 -5.67
CA SER A 452 9.83 -39.61 -4.48
C SER A 452 10.90 -38.70 -3.88
N CYS A 453 10.53 -37.47 -3.52
CA CYS A 453 11.50 -36.48 -3.03
C CYS A 453 10.82 -35.33 -2.27
N VAL A 454 11.62 -34.49 -1.62
CA VAL A 454 11.16 -33.22 -1.04
C VAL A 454 11.38 -32.10 -2.03
N LEU A 455 10.34 -31.29 -2.23
CA LEU A 455 10.31 -30.07 -3.03
C LEU A 455 10.32 -28.85 -2.10
N ILE A 456 11.07 -27.81 -2.46
CA ILE A 456 11.09 -26.56 -1.70
C ILE A 456 11.21 -25.35 -2.63
N SER A 457 10.49 -24.27 -2.31
CA SER A 457 10.66 -22.97 -2.97
C SER A 457 11.82 -22.20 -2.35
N LEU A 458 12.74 -21.71 -3.19
CA LEU A 458 13.80 -20.78 -2.76
C LEU A 458 13.42 -19.30 -2.99
N ARG A 459 12.19 -19.04 -3.45
CA ARG A 459 11.61 -17.70 -3.65
C ARG A 459 10.61 -17.36 -2.54
N PHE A 460 10.35 -16.07 -2.35
CA PHE A 460 9.48 -15.50 -1.30
C PHE A 460 10.02 -15.71 0.11
N LYS A 461 9.38 -15.16 1.15
CA LYS A 461 9.90 -15.20 2.52
C LYS A 461 9.84 -16.59 3.16
N THR A 462 8.75 -17.33 2.95
CA THR A 462 8.55 -18.64 3.60
C THR A 462 9.13 -19.79 2.78
N LEU A 463 9.78 -20.73 3.46
CA LEU A 463 10.14 -22.00 2.86
C LEU A 463 8.89 -22.88 2.78
N LYS A 464 8.60 -23.36 1.56
CA LYS A 464 7.43 -24.19 1.27
C LYS A 464 7.86 -25.64 1.04
N ALA A 465 8.18 -26.37 2.10
CA ALA A 465 8.63 -27.75 1.99
C ALA A 465 7.44 -28.66 1.68
N THR A 466 7.56 -29.54 0.69
CA THR A 466 6.46 -30.42 0.26
C THR A 466 7.02 -31.75 -0.22
N TYR A 467 6.52 -32.85 0.33
CA TYR A 467 6.86 -34.19 -0.08
C TYR A 467 6.07 -34.59 -1.34
N PHE A 468 6.79 -35.02 -2.36
CA PHE A 468 6.24 -35.65 -3.55
C PHE A 468 6.42 -37.17 -3.44
N ASP A 469 5.31 -37.90 -3.44
CA ASP A 469 5.30 -39.36 -3.48
C ASP A 469 5.12 -39.85 -4.92
N PHE A 470 6.14 -40.51 -5.46
CA PHE A 470 6.12 -41.01 -6.83
C PHE A 470 5.37 -42.34 -6.93
N GLN A 471 4.17 -42.29 -7.49
CA GLN A 471 3.32 -43.46 -7.75
C GLN A 471 3.22 -43.80 -9.25
N GLY A 472 4.31 -43.61 -9.99
CA GLY A 472 4.38 -43.88 -11.43
C GLY A 472 4.11 -42.67 -12.34
N GLU A 473 3.50 -41.59 -11.82
CA GLU A 473 3.29 -40.34 -12.56
C GLU A 473 4.44 -39.34 -12.29
N SER A 474 5.11 -38.88 -13.35
CA SER A 474 6.22 -37.91 -13.21
C SER A 474 5.71 -36.48 -13.12
N ILE A 475 6.40 -35.65 -12.34
CA ILE A 475 6.16 -34.21 -12.25
C ILE A 475 7.28 -33.42 -12.95
N TYR A 476 7.01 -32.15 -13.20
CA TYR A 476 7.97 -31.23 -13.79
C TYR A 476 8.14 -30.00 -12.90
N ILE A 477 9.37 -29.52 -12.75
CA ILE A 477 9.71 -28.35 -11.94
C ILE A 477 10.51 -27.32 -12.74
N THR A 478 10.39 -26.05 -12.37
CA THR A 478 11.27 -24.95 -12.83
C THR A 478 12.47 -24.77 -11.89
N PRO A 479 13.50 -23.99 -12.29
CA PRO A 479 14.65 -23.68 -11.43
C PRO A 479 14.33 -23.02 -10.08
N ASP A 480 13.12 -22.47 -9.90
CA ASP A 480 12.69 -21.83 -8.65
C ASP A 480 12.31 -22.83 -7.55
N ILE A 481 12.11 -24.10 -7.92
CA ILE A 481 11.82 -25.21 -7.01
C ILE A 481 13.01 -26.14 -6.99
N LEU A 482 13.54 -26.40 -5.80
CA LEU A 482 14.59 -27.38 -5.57
C LEU A 482 13.96 -28.72 -5.16
N ALA A 483 14.37 -29.81 -5.82
CA ALA A 483 14.04 -31.17 -5.43
C ALA A 483 15.27 -31.83 -4.79
N PHE A 484 15.09 -32.58 -3.71
CA PHE A 484 16.18 -33.30 -3.04
C PHE A 484 15.70 -34.56 -2.31
N ASN A 485 16.62 -35.52 -2.17
CA ASN A 485 16.47 -36.70 -1.33
C ASN A 485 17.09 -36.42 0.05
N VAL A 486 16.56 -37.09 1.06
CA VAL A 486 16.98 -36.96 2.46
C VAL A 486 17.66 -38.26 2.90
N ASP A 487 18.80 -38.17 3.59
CA ASP A 487 19.45 -39.34 4.18
C ASP A 487 18.69 -39.80 5.43
N GLN A 488 17.85 -40.82 5.25
CA GLN A 488 16.97 -41.35 6.30
C GLN A 488 17.71 -42.07 7.43
N ASN A 489 19.02 -42.32 7.31
CA ASN A 489 19.83 -42.85 8.41
C ASN A 489 20.15 -41.78 9.45
N ILE A 490 20.16 -40.51 9.03
CA ILE A 490 20.56 -39.37 9.85
C ILE A 490 19.32 -38.58 10.29
N VAL A 491 18.35 -38.41 9.40
CA VAL A 491 17.18 -37.56 9.65
C VAL A 491 15.90 -38.14 9.06
N ASP A 492 14.83 -38.14 9.86
CA ASP A 492 13.50 -38.48 9.37
C ASP A 492 13.01 -37.40 8.40
N GLN A 493 12.54 -37.81 7.22
CA GLN A 493 12.15 -36.87 6.18
C GLN A 493 11.00 -35.93 6.59
N TYR A 494 10.06 -36.41 7.41
CA TYR A 494 8.92 -35.61 7.87
C TYR A 494 9.34 -34.68 9.00
N TYR A 495 10.28 -35.12 9.84
CA TYR A 495 10.93 -34.25 10.82
C TYR A 495 11.58 -33.06 10.12
N LEU A 496 12.39 -33.32 9.08
CA LEU A 496 13.07 -32.25 8.33
C LEU A 496 12.10 -31.26 7.67
N ILE A 497 11.01 -31.74 7.06
CA ILE A 497 9.95 -30.88 6.48
C ILE A 497 9.36 -29.98 7.57
N ASN A 498 9.06 -30.51 8.75
CA ASN A 498 8.53 -29.72 9.85
C ASN A 498 9.54 -28.68 10.37
N GLU A 499 10.81 -29.06 10.48
CA GLU A 499 11.88 -28.13 10.88
C GLU A 499 12.07 -26.97 9.89
N MET A 500 11.73 -27.14 8.59
CA MET A 500 11.75 -26.00 7.64
C MET A 500 10.82 -24.84 8.03
N HIS A 501 9.88 -25.08 8.94
CA HIS A 501 8.97 -24.07 9.50
C HIS A 501 9.40 -23.57 10.89
N ALA A 502 10.49 -24.11 11.46
CA ALA A 502 10.98 -23.68 12.76
C ALA A 502 11.53 -22.25 12.72
N GLU A 503 11.34 -21.51 13.82
CA GLU A 503 11.77 -20.11 13.94
C GLU A 503 13.28 -19.96 13.70
N ILE A 504 14.09 -20.90 14.21
CA ILE A 504 15.55 -20.92 14.02
C ILE A 504 15.98 -21.07 12.55
N ILE A 505 15.21 -21.82 11.77
CA ILE A 505 15.46 -21.97 10.33
C ILE A 505 14.98 -20.72 9.59
N SER A 506 13.83 -20.16 9.97
CA SER A 506 13.36 -18.89 9.42
C SER A 506 14.36 -17.75 9.64
N GLU A 507 14.96 -17.66 10.83
CA GLU A 507 16.01 -16.70 11.16
C GLU A 507 17.22 -16.85 10.22
N GLN A 508 17.74 -18.08 10.07
CA GLN A 508 18.84 -18.38 9.15
C GLN A 508 18.50 -18.01 7.69
N VAL A 509 17.27 -18.35 7.28
CA VAL A 509 16.76 -18.05 5.94
C VAL A 509 16.71 -16.54 5.71
N ASP A 510 16.22 -15.75 6.67
CA ASP A 510 16.15 -14.30 6.54
C ASP A 510 17.54 -13.65 6.49
N LEU A 511 18.51 -14.18 7.22
CA LEU A 511 19.92 -13.74 7.18
C LEU A 511 20.56 -13.99 5.81
N PHE A 512 20.34 -15.18 5.22
CA PHE A 512 20.88 -15.52 3.91
C PHE A 512 20.03 -15.03 2.73
N ARG A 513 18.83 -14.51 2.96
CA ARG A 513 18.00 -14.01 1.87
C ARG A 513 18.59 -12.76 1.26
N VAL A 514 18.47 -12.73 -0.05
CA VAL A 514 18.75 -11.56 -0.87
C VAL A 514 17.49 -10.72 -0.95
N SER A 515 17.59 -9.46 -0.51
CA SER A 515 16.49 -8.50 -0.52
C SER A 515 16.16 -8.03 -1.95
N GLY A 516 14.88 -7.74 -2.20
CA GLY A 516 14.34 -7.33 -3.50
C GLY A 516 12.82 -7.44 -3.53
N VAL A 517 12.17 -7.05 -4.64
CA VAL A 517 10.70 -7.13 -4.80
C VAL A 517 10.20 -8.57 -4.60
N ILE A 518 10.97 -9.56 -5.09
CA ILE A 518 10.77 -10.98 -4.79
C ILE A 518 12.04 -11.49 -4.09
N PRO A 519 12.02 -11.66 -2.75
CA PRO A 519 13.15 -12.19 -2.02
C PRO A 519 13.53 -13.58 -2.53
N SER A 520 14.83 -13.87 -2.56
CA SER A 520 15.33 -15.16 -3.03
C SER A 520 16.49 -15.65 -2.18
N LEU A 521 16.64 -16.97 -2.12
CA LEU A 521 17.70 -17.67 -1.41
C LEU A 521 18.55 -18.43 -2.44
N LYS A 522 19.88 -18.25 -2.43
CA LYS A 522 20.73 -19.04 -3.33
C LYS A 522 20.75 -20.49 -2.85
N ARG A 523 20.92 -21.42 -3.79
CA ARG A 523 20.97 -22.85 -3.47
C ARG A 523 22.15 -23.21 -2.56
N SER A 524 23.31 -22.58 -2.73
CA SER A 524 24.47 -22.77 -1.85
C SER A 524 24.16 -22.34 -0.41
N ASP A 525 23.49 -21.20 -0.24
CA ASP A 525 23.06 -20.71 1.08
C ASP A 525 22.06 -21.65 1.74
N PHE A 526 21.04 -22.08 0.98
CA PHE A 526 20.06 -23.06 1.47
C PHE A 526 20.76 -24.31 1.99
N LEU A 527 21.73 -24.84 1.24
CA LEU A 527 22.49 -26.03 1.61
C LEU A 527 23.39 -25.84 2.85
N ASN A 528 23.69 -24.60 3.24
CA ASN A 528 24.48 -24.29 4.44
C ASN A 528 23.63 -24.00 5.68
N ILE A 529 22.30 -23.92 5.56
CA ILE A 529 21.39 -23.84 6.72
C ILE A 529 21.65 -25.03 7.62
N LYS A 530 21.80 -24.78 8.92
CA LYS A 530 22.02 -25.82 9.93
C LYS A 530 20.72 -26.20 10.61
N VAL A 531 20.56 -27.52 10.81
CA VAL A 531 19.42 -28.12 11.49
C VAL A 531 19.92 -28.89 12.69
N GLU A 532 19.30 -28.67 13.84
CA GLU A 532 19.55 -29.47 15.04
C GLU A 532 18.87 -30.83 14.88
N LEU A 533 19.66 -31.89 15.07
CA LEU A 533 19.18 -33.26 14.86
C LEU A 533 19.28 -34.03 16.18
N PRO A 534 18.14 -34.23 16.87
CA PRO A 534 18.06 -35.19 17.96
C PRO A 534 18.16 -36.63 17.41
N THR A 535 18.13 -37.64 18.28
CA THR A 535 18.19 -39.04 17.83
C THR A 535 17.04 -39.39 16.89
N ILE A 536 17.21 -40.36 15.99
CA ILE A 536 16.17 -40.73 15.02
C ILE A 536 14.85 -41.17 15.69
N GLU A 537 14.95 -41.75 16.88
CA GLU A 537 13.79 -42.15 17.70
C GLU A 537 13.04 -40.93 18.25
N GLU A 538 13.77 -39.94 18.77
CA GLU A 538 13.18 -38.67 19.22
C GLU A 538 12.56 -37.89 18.05
N GLN A 539 13.20 -37.87 16.87
CA GLN A 539 12.65 -37.24 15.67
C GLN A 539 11.32 -37.87 15.29
N ARG A 540 11.26 -39.20 15.18
CA ARG A 540 10.02 -39.94 14.88
C ARG A 540 8.96 -39.75 15.97
N GLY A 541 9.38 -39.68 17.24
CA GLY A 541 8.53 -39.34 18.37
C GLY A 541 7.89 -37.96 18.23
N LYS A 542 8.68 -36.94 17.89
CA LYS A 542 8.19 -35.57 17.62
C LYS A 542 7.21 -35.53 16.45
N VAL A 543 7.53 -36.19 15.33
CA VAL A 543 6.64 -36.26 14.14
C VAL A 543 5.32 -36.95 14.51
N LYS A 544 5.38 -38.05 15.25
CA LYS A 544 4.19 -38.77 15.71
C LYS A 544 3.35 -37.90 16.64
N GLY A 545 3.97 -37.23 17.61
CA GLY A 545 3.31 -36.29 18.51
C GLY A 545 2.66 -35.12 17.78
N LEU A 546 3.32 -34.55 16.76
CA LEU A 546 2.76 -33.50 15.91
C LEU A 546 1.57 -33.98 15.08
N LYS A 547 1.62 -35.20 14.53
CA LYS A 547 0.48 -35.80 13.82
C LYS A 547 -0.69 -36.08 14.75
N GLU A 548 -0.42 -36.59 15.96
CA GLU A 548 -1.45 -36.81 16.98
C GLU A 548 -2.04 -35.48 17.46
N LEU A 549 -1.22 -34.45 17.64
CA LEU A 549 -1.66 -33.11 18.01
C LEU A 549 -2.47 -32.46 16.90
N SER A 550 -2.04 -32.56 15.63
CA SER A 550 -2.79 -32.08 14.47
C SER A 550 -4.12 -32.82 14.35
N LYS A 551 -4.15 -34.14 14.44
CA LYS A 551 -5.39 -34.92 14.48
C LYS A 551 -6.27 -34.54 15.67
N LYS A 552 -5.67 -34.24 16.83
CA LYS A 552 -6.39 -33.75 18.01
C LYS A 552 -6.90 -32.34 17.80
N LEU A 553 -6.19 -31.45 17.11
CA LEU A 553 -6.64 -30.11 16.75
C LEU A 553 -7.75 -30.18 15.72
N ASP A 554 -7.65 -31.02 14.70
CA ASP A 554 -8.73 -31.29 13.74
C ASP A 554 -9.96 -31.86 14.44
N ASN A 555 -9.75 -32.81 15.37
CA ASN A 555 -10.82 -33.37 16.17
C ASN A 555 -11.40 -32.33 17.13
N LEU A 556 -10.58 -31.49 17.77
CA LEU A 556 -11.01 -30.40 18.64
C LEU A 556 -11.67 -29.28 17.84
N GLU A 557 -11.31 -29.08 16.57
CA GLU A 557 -11.94 -28.12 15.69
C GLU A 557 -13.25 -28.69 15.16
N LYS A 558 -13.31 -29.99 14.84
CA LYS A 558 -14.56 -30.70 14.57
C LYS A 558 -15.45 -30.79 15.80
N GLU A 559 -14.92 -30.99 16.99
CA GLU A 559 -15.63 -30.99 18.28
C GLU A 559 -16.02 -29.57 18.64
N ARG A 560 -15.18 -28.56 18.45
CA ARG A 560 -15.54 -27.14 18.60
C ARG A 560 -16.63 -26.79 17.61
N ASN A 561 -16.55 -27.24 16.37
CA ASN A 561 -17.59 -27.02 15.36
C ASN A 561 -18.85 -27.83 15.68
N ALA A 562 -18.72 -29.03 16.26
CA ALA A 562 -19.83 -29.89 16.71
C ALA A 562 -20.44 -29.45 18.05
N LEU A 563 -19.69 -28.74 18.91
CA LEU A 563 -20.09 -28.11 20.16
C LEU A 563 -20.51 -26.67 19.93
N LEU A 564 -20.06 -26.02 18.86
CA LEU A 564 -20.70 -24.83 18.30
C LEU A 564 -22.03 -25.28 17.76
N HIS A 565 -22.10 -26.33 16.93
CA HIS A 565 -23.35 -27.00 16.53
C HIS A 565 -24.13 -27.63 17.69
N GLY A 566 -23.49 -27.96 18.83
CA GLY A 566 -24.07 -28.69 19.96
C GLY A 566 -24.53 -27.79 21.10
N LYS A 567 -23.78 -26.71 21.39
CA LYS A 567 -24.25 -25.56 22.18
C LYS A 567 -25.34 -24.82 21.44
N THR A 568 -25.23 -24.71 20.13
CA THR A 568 -26.37 -24.30 19.34
C THR A 568 -27.46 -25.34 19.41
N VAL A 569 -27.25 -26.68 19.39
CA VAL A 569 -28.34 -27.66 19.64
C VAL A 569 -29.02 -27.47 21.02
N ASN A 570 -28.29 -27.21 22.12
CA ASN A 570 -28.94 -26.92 23.41
C ASN A 570 -29.65 -25.54 23.42
N GLN A 571 -29.09 -24.52 22.76
CA GLN A 571 -29.76 -23.22 22.54
C GLN A 571 -30.91 -23.32 21.52
N PHE A 572 -30.86 -24.27 20.58
CA PHE A 572 -31.84 -24.60 19.55
C PHE A 572 -32.96 -25.42 20.13
N ASP A 573 -32.69 -26.30 21.10
CA ASP A 573 -33.71 -27.06 21.80
C ASP A 573 -34.47 -26.13 22.75
N GLU A 574 -33.79 -25.21 23.43
CA GLU A 574 -34.45 -24.12 24.17
C GLU A 574 -35.22 -23.17 23.23
N PHE A 575 -34.64 -22.77 22.08
CA PHE A 575 -35.28 -21.87 21.11
C PHE A 575 -36.42 -22.53 20.31
N ALA A 576 -36.32 -23.82 20.01
CA ALA A 576 -37.38 -24.62 19.41
C ALA A 576 -38.50 -24.86 20.43
N SER A 577 -38.15 -25.11 21.70
CA SER A 577 -39.12 -25.16 22.80
C SER A 577 -39.80 -23.80 23.02
N LEU A 578 -39.08 -22.69 22.89
CA LEU A 578 -39.61 -21.32 22.95
C LEU A 578 -40.52 -21.00 21.75
N LYS A 579 -40.10 -21.37 20.53
CA LYS A 579 -40.90 -21.26 19.30
C LYS A 579 -42.17 -22.09 19.37
N HIS A 580 -42.09 -23.29 19.93
CA HIS A 580 -43.22 -24.21 20.07
C HIS A 580 -44.18 -23.76 21.19
N SER A 581 -43.66 -23.20 22.30
CA SER A 581 -44.46 -22.73 23.43
C SER A 581 -45.15 -21.38 23.17
N ILE A 582 -44.53 -20.47 22.41
CA ILE A 582 -45.09 -19.15 22.07
C ILE A 582 -45.91 -19.18 20.77
N GLY A 583 -45.72 -20.19 19.90
CA GLY A 583 -46.36 -20.29 18.59
C GLY A 583 -47.90 -20.25 18.62
N ALA A 584 -48.52 -21.02 19.51
CA ALA A 584 -49.98 -21.08 19.66
C ALA A 584 -50.57 -19.83 20.35
N PRO A 585 -50.06 -19.34 21.51
CA PRO A 585 -50.50 -18.08 22.12
C PRO A 585 -50.43 -16.89 21.14
N ARG A 586 -49.34 -16.79 20.38
CA ARG A 586 -49.13 -15.74 19.37
C ARG A 586 -50.17 -15.80 18.25
N GLN A 587 -50.43 -16.99 17.68
CA GLN A 587 -51.40 -17.13 16.60
C GLN A 587 -52.83 -16.79 17.07
N ASN A 588 -53.13 -17.09 18.34
CA ASN A 588 -54.40 -16.72 18.96
C ASN A 588 -54.53 -15.20 19.11
N ILE A 589 -53.49 -14.50 19.57
CA ILE A 589 -53.49 -13.04 19.66
C ILE A 589 -53.66 -12.42 18.26
N LEU A 590 -52.94 -12.92 17.26
CA LEU A 590 -53.03 -12.43 15.88
C LEU A 590 -54.43 -12.64 15.30
N SER A 591 -55.02 -13.82 15.54
CA SER A 591 -56.38 -14.13 15.09
C SER A 591 -57.41 -13.25 15.79
N ASN A 592 -57.28 -13.03 17.10
CA ASN A 592 -58.19 -12.19 17.87
C ASN A 592 -58.11 -10.71 17.44
N ALA A 593 -56.91 -10.17 17.23
CA ALA A 593 -56.73 -8.82 16.70
C ALA A 593 -57.38 -8.67 15.31
N LYS A 594 -57.19 -9.65 14.41
CA LYS A 594 -57.85 -9.66 13.09
C LYS A 594 -59.38 -9.77 13.18
N SER A 595 -59.90 -10.59 14.08
CA SER A 595 -61.35 -10.72 14.30
C SER A 595 -61.98 -9.44 14.84
N LEU A 596 -61.29 -8.77 15.78
CA LEU A 596 -61.74 -7.49 16.31
C LEU A 596 -61.72 -6.41 15.22
N LEU A 597 -60.63 -6.30 14.44
CA LEU A 597 -60.57 -5.38 13.30
C LEU A 597 -61.73 -5.61 12.33
N ARG A 598 -61.96 -6.86 11.90
CA ARG A 598 -63.09 -7.18 11.01
C ARG A 598 -64.45 -6.85 11.63
N PHE A 599 -64.62 -7.11 12.92
CA PHE A 599 -65.88 -6.86 13.61
C PHE A 599 -66.21 -5.36 13.65
N PHE A 600 -65.22 -4.51 13.93
CA PHE A 600 -65.41 -3.06 13.93
C PHE A 600 -65.48 -2.47 12.50
N ASP A 601 -64.77 -3.04 11.52
CA ASP A 601 -64.84 -2.61 10.12
C ASP A 601 -66.19 -2.96 9.46
N SER A 602 -66.78 -4.09 9.85
CA SER A 602 -68.04 -4.57 9.29
C SER A 602 -69.29 -3.95 9.95
N ASN A 603 -69.13 -3.19 11.04
CA ASN A 603 -70.22 -2.61 11.82
C ASN A 603 -70.02 -1.11 12.03
N ASN A 604 -70.84 -0.28 11.39
CA ASN A 604 -70.68 1.18 11.38
C ASN A 604 -71.87 1.92 12.05
N SER A 605 -72.29 1.46 13.23
CA SER A 605 -73.39 2.10 13.98
C SER A 605 -72.91 3.26 14.86
N GLU A 606 -73.79 4.21 15.19
CA GLU A 606 -73.48 5.37 16.06
C GLU A 606 -72.87 4.99 17.41
N ALA A 607 -73.29 3.86 17.99
CA ALA A 607 -72.75 3.35 19.25
C ALA A 607 -71.25 2.98 19.15
N PHE A 608 -70.80 2.44 18.00
CA PHE A 608 -69.39 2.09 17.80
C PHE A 608 -68.51 3.32 17.57
N GLU A 609 -69.05 4.36 16.92
CA GLU A 609 -68.37 5.65 16.82
C GLU A 609 -68.21 6.32 18.20
N GLU A 610 -69.20 6.20 19.07
CA GLU A 610 -69.10 6.71 20.45
C GLU A 610 -68.00 5.98 21.25
N VAL A 611 -67.89 4.65 21.10
CA VAL A 611 -66.82 3.85 21.74
C VAL A 611 -65.44 4.27 21.21
N LYS A 612 -65.27 4.38 19.90
CA LYS A 612 -64.02 4.88 19.28
C LYS A 612 -63.64 6.26 19.82
N LYS A 613 -64.62 7.17 19.94
CA LYS A 613 -64.42 8.54 20.43
C LYS A 613 -64.09 8.58 21.92
N LYS A 614 -64.76 7.80 22.77
CA LYS A 614 -64.45 7.69 24.20
C LYS A 614 -63.06 7.10 24.43
N PHE A 615 -62.72 6.03 23.71
CA PHE A 615 -61.40 5.41 23.78
C PHE A 615 -60.30 6.40 23.38
N ARG A 616 -60.47 7.10 22.25
CA ARG A 616 -59.54 8.14 21.79
C ARG A 616 -59.42 9.30 22.77
N ASN A 617 -60.52 9.75 23.37
CA ASN A 617 -60.49 10.86 24.31
C ASN A 617 -59.74 10.51 25.60
N HIS A 618 -59.91 9.27 26.09
CA HIS A 618 -59.33 8.78 27.32
C HIS A 618 -57.85 8.40 27.15
N TYR A 619 -57.53 7.56 26.17
CA TYR A 619 -56.18 7.02 25.96
C TYR A 619 -55.33 7.81 24.97
N LYS A 620 -55.92 8.80 24.28
CA LYS A 620 -55.25 9.63 23.25
C LYS A 620 -54.74 8.86 22.04
N VAL A 621 -55.17 7.61 21.85
CA VAL A 621 -54.84 6.76 20.70
C VAL A 621 -56.09 6.25 20.00
N ASP A 622 -56.00 5.95 18.70
CA ASP A 622 -57.10 5.37 17.95
C ASP A 622 -57.23 3.87 18.21
N LEU A 623 -58.44 3.43 18.53
CA LEU A 623 -58.72 2.04 18.93
C LEU A 623 -58.41 1.05 17.80
N LEU A 624 -58.77 1.37 16.55
CA LEU A 624 -58.51 0.48 15.42
C LEU A 624 -57.02 0.44 15.11
N LYS A 625 -56.38 1.61 15.09
CA LYS A 625 -54.93 1.71 14.91
C LYS A 625 -54.17 0.90 15.97
N THR A 626 -54.65 0.89 17.21
CA THR A 626 -54.06 0.09 18.30
C THR A 626 -54.13 -1.42 17.99
N PHE A 627 -55.25 -1.92 17.44
CA PHE A 627 -55.35 -3.33 17.05
C PHE A 627 -54.51 -3.67 15.82
N GLU A 628 -54.35 -2.74 14.87
CA GLU A 628 -53.44 -2.89 13.74
C GLU A 628 -51.97 -2.97 14.20
N GLU A 629 -51.57 -2.10 15.12
CA GLU A 629 -50.23 -2.10 15.71
C GLU A 629 -49.94 -3.43 16.44
N ILE A 630 -50.89 -3.93 17.25
CA ILE A 630 -50.77 -5.24 17.90
C ILE A 630 -50.61 -6.38 16.87
N ARG A 631 -51.39 -6.35 15.79
CA ARG A 631 -51.29 -7.33 14.71
C ARG A 631 -49.91 -7.29 14.05
N ASP A 632 -49.40 -6.10 13.77
CA ASP A 632 -48.17 -5.89 13.03
C ASP A 632 -46.92 -6.19 13.89
N ASP A 633 -46.96 -5.90 15.19
CA ASP A 633 -45.95 -6.28 16.17
C ASP A 633 -45.87 -7.80 16.33
N ILE A 634 -47.02 -8.48 16.41
CA ILE A 634 -47.07 -9.94 16.48
C ILE A 634 -46.53 -10.57 15.19
N ASN A 635 -46.83 -9.99 14.01
CA ASN A 635 -46.23 -10.42 12.74
C ASN A 635 -44.71 -10.19 12.70
N HIS A 636 -44.21 -9.12 13.31
CA HIS A 636 -42.77 -8.84 13.39
C HIS A 636 -42.04 -9.84 14.31
N ILE A 637 -42.61 -10.14 15.48
CA ILE A 637 -42.13 -11.17 16.41
C ILE A 637 -42.12 -12.54 15.71
N SER A 638 -43.13 -12.82 14.89
CA SER A 638 -43.24 -14.03 14.07
C SER A 638 -42.04 -14.18 13.12
N ALA A 639 -41.75 -13.12 12.38
CA ALA A 639 -40.62 -13.11 11.45
C ALA A 639 -39.28 -13.23 12.20
N MET A 640 -39.15 -12.66 13.40
CA MET A 640 -37.94 -12.80 14.23
C MET A 640 -37.75 -14.21 14.80
N LEU A 641 -38.81 -14.88 15.24
CA LEU A 641 -38.73 -16.26 15.76
C LEU A 641 -38.50 -17.30 14.65
N GLU A 642 -38.89 -16.98 13.42
CA GLU A 642 -38.57 -17.81 12.25
C GLU A 642 -37.12 -17.61 11.74
N LYS A 643 -36.45 -16.51 12.10
CA LYS A 643 -35.01 -16.22 11.83
C LYS A 643 -34.05 -17.01 12.73
N GLY A 644 -34.21 -18.33 12.89
CA GLY A 644 -33.24 -19.18 13.59
C GLY A 644 -31.80 -19.07 13.03
N GLU A 645 -30.85 -19.87 13.55
CA GLU A 645 -29.40 -19.69 13.33
C GLU A 645 -28.87 -19.82 11.87
N GLY A 646 -29.71 -20.05 10.86
CA GLY A 646 -29.31 -20.12 9.45
C GLY A 646 -29.12 -18.77 8.73
N GLY A 647 -29.48 -17.65 9.37
CA GLY A 647 -29.54 -16.34 8.71
C GLY A 647 -30.71 -16.22 7.71
N LEU A 648 -30.86 -15.04 7.08
CA LEU A 648 -31.98 -14.75 6.18
C LEU A 648 -32.00 -15.67 4.95
N VAL A 649 -32.95 -16.61 4.90
CA VAL A 649 -33.19 -17.48 3.74
C VAL A 649 -34.24 -16.84 2.83
N LEU A 650 -33.77 -16.11 1.81
CA LEU A 650 -34.63 -15.34 0.91
C LEU A 650 -35.65 -16.20 0.13
N THR A 651 -35.35 -17.48 -0.11
CA THR A 651 -36.25 -18.40 -0.85
C THR A 651 -37.58 -18.64 -0.13
N ASN A 652 -37.67 -18.36 1.18
CA ASN A 652 -38.90 -18.49 1.94
C ASN A 652 -39.84 -17.27 1.78
N TYR A 653 -39.36 -16.20 1.15
CA TYR A 653 -40.08 -14.95 0.95
C TYR A 653 -40.32 -14.75 -0.55
N GLN A 654 -41.43 -15.29 -1.04
CA GLN A 654 -41.85 -15.05 -2.42
C GLN A 654 -42.19 -13.56 -2.60
N SER A 655 -41.67 -12.96 -3.67
CA SER A 655 -42.01 -11.59 -4.06
C SER A 655 -43.44 -11.56 -4.61
N SER A 656 -44.20 -10.58 -4.16
CA SER A 656 -45.55 -10.30 -4.65
C SER A 656 -45.58 -8.92 -5.29
N ILE A 657 -46.63 -8.65 -6.06
CA ILE A 657 -46.89 -7.29 -6.56
C ILE A 657 -47.33 -6.45 -5.35
N ALA A 658 -46.49 -5.50 -4.94
CA ALA A 658 -46.79 -4.56 -3.85
C ALA A 658 -47.03 -3.17 -4.43
N SER A 659 -48.19 -2.57 -4.17
CA SER A 659 -48.50 -1.25 -4.71
C SER A 659 -47.60 -0.17 -4.11
N LEU A 660 -47.33 0.90 -4.86
CA LEU A 660 -46.58 2.03 -4.32
C LEU A 660 -47.31 2.71 -3.15
N GLU A 661 -48.62 2.59 -3.08
CA GLU A 661 -49.42 3.03 -1.93
C GLU A 661 -49.06 2.25 -0.66
N GLN A 662 -48.88 0.92 -0.75
CA GLN A 662 -48.45 0.09 0.37
C GLN A 662 -47.04 0.46 0.85
N ILE A 663 -46.11 0.72 -0.08
CA ILE A 663 -44.74 1.14 0.26
C ILE A 663 -44.72 2.54 0.90
N ASN A 664 -45.44 3.51 0.32
CA ASN A 664 -45.56 4.88 0.83
C ASN A 664 -46.18 4.89 2.24
N SER A 665 -47.23 4.09 2.46
CA SER A 665 -47.86 3.95 3.77
C SER A 665 -46.93 3.30 4.81
N MET A 666 -46.18 2.26 4.42
CA MET A 666 -45.23 1.58 5.30
C MET A 666 -44.12 2.52 5.80
N ILE A 667 -43.54 3.34 4.92
CA ILE A 667 -42.50 4.30 5.31
C ILE A 667 -43.09 5.43 6.16
N LYS A 668 -44.25 5.97 5.74
CA LYS A 668 -44.93 7.05 6.46
C LYS A 668 -45.32 6.68 7.90
N ASN A 669 -45.67 5.42 8.12
CA ASN A 669 -46.09 4.91 9.43
C ASN A 669 -44.95 4.20 10.19
N TYR A 670 -43.68 4.38 9.77
CA TYR A 670 -42.57 3.76 10.46
C TYR A 670 -42.46 4.29 11.92
N PRO A 671 -42.31 3.42 12.93
CA PRO A 671 -42.26 3.86 14.33
C PRO A 671 -40.99 4.67 14.60
N ASP A 672 -41.15 5.95 14.95
CA ASP A 672 -40.04 6.87 15.27
C ASP A 672 -39.81 7.06 16.78
N THR A 673 -40.60 6.37 17.61
CA THR A 673 -40.58 6.51 19.06
C THR A 673 -39.31 5.90 19.66
N GLY A 674 -38.50 6.73 20.32
CA GLY A 674 -37.30 6.27 21.05
C GLY A 674 -35.98 6.31 20.27
N LEU A 675 -35.98 6.69 18.99
CA LEU A 675 -34.75 6.86 18.19
C LEU A 675 -33.96 8.12 18.61
N LYS A 676 -32.64 8.13 18.35
CA LYS A 676 -31.76 9.29 18.55
C LYS A 676 -31.92 10.39 17.51
N PHE A 677 -32.70 10.14 16.47
CA PHE A 677 -32.95 11.02 15.33
C PHE A 677 -34.42 11.05 14.96
N LYS A 678 -34.83 12.09 14.23
CA LYS A 678 -36.14 12.17 13.60
C LYS A 678 -36.07 11.55 12.20
N ILE A 679 -37.09 10.79 11.82
CA ILE A 679 -37.27 10.34 10.43
C ILE A 679 -38.06 11.42 9.70
N ASP A 680 -37.47 11.99 8.66
CA ASP A 680 -38.10 12.97 7.78
C ASP A 680 -38.42 12.31 6.44
N TYR A 681 -39.67 11.88 6.28
CA TYR A 681 -40.12 11.22 5.06
C TYR A 681 -40.81 12.21 4.11
N GLN A 682 -40.35 12.27 2.86
CA GLN A 682 -41.05 12.95 1.78
C GLN A 682 -42.00 11.96 1.09
N PRO A 683 -43.32 12.02 1.35
CA PRO A 683 -44.27 11.04 0.84
C PRO A 683 -44.54 11.24 -0.64
N LEU A 684 -44.80 10.14 -1.35
CA LEU A 684 -45.26 10.18 -2.73
C LEU A 684 -46.69 10.76 -2.82
N THR A 685 -46.94 11.55 -3.86
CA THR A 685 -48.27 12.12 -4.15
C THR A 685 -49.23 11.06 -4.71
N ARG A 686 -50.54 11.34 -4.68
CA ARG A 686 -51.57 10.45 -5.23
C ARG A 686 -51.36 10.12 -6.71
N MET A 687 -50.84 11.07 -7.49
CA MET A 687 -50.51 10.86 -8.90
C MET A 687 -49.33 9.91 -9.09
N GLU A 688 -48.33 9.96 -8.21
CA GLU A 688 -47.11 9.14 -8.31
C GLU A 688 -47.35 7.68 -7.92
N ILE A 689 -48.31 7.42 -7.03
CA ILE A 689 -48.61 6.06 -6.54
C ILE A 689 -49.69 5.32 -7.35
N SER A 690 -50.52 6.02 -8.12
CA SER A 690 -51.66 5.43 -8.82
C SER A 690 -51.20 4.43 -9.89
N ASN A 691 -51.78 3.23 -9.88
CA ASN A 691 -51.56 2.16 -10.85
C ASN A 691 -50.10 1.71 -11.03
N LYS A 692 -49.27 1.89 -10.01
CA LYS A 692 -47.86 1.46 -10.01
C LYS A 692 -47.57 0.55 -8.82
N ALA A 693 -46.77 -0.48 -9.06
CA ALA A 693 -46.34 -1.46 -8.07
C ALA A 693 -44.86 -1.81 -8.25
N ILE A 694 -44.28 -2.53 -7.29
CA ILE A 694 -42.97 -3.17 -7.41
C ILE A 694 -43.09 -4.65 -7.05
N SER A 695 -42.24 -5.51 -7.62
CA SER A 695 -42.15 -6.91 -7.20
C SER A 695 -41.29 -7.00 -5.94
N CYS A 696 -41.94 -7.04 -4.77
CA CYS A 696 -41.24 -7.19 -3.51
C CYS A 696 -42.05 -7.97 -2.48
N ASN A 697 -41.37 -8.45 -1.45
CA ASN A 697 -42.01 -8.97 -0.26
C ASN A 697 -41.99 -7.87 0.81
N LEU A 698 -43.17 -7.40 1.25
CA LEU A 698 -43.28 -6.29 2.22
C LEU A 698 -42.51 -6.54 3.52
N THR A 699 -42.45 -7.79 3.98
CA THR A 699 -41.68 -8.17 5.16
C THR A 699 -40.18 -8.00 4.93
N LEU A 700 -39.67 -8.42 3.76
CA LEU A 700 -38.27 -8.18 3.40
C LEU A 700 -37.96 -6.68 3.21
N MET A 701 -38.90 -5.91 2.66
CA MET A 701 -38.75 -4.46 2.52
C MET A 701 -38.65 -3.76 3.89
N LYS A 702 -39.49 -4.19 4.85
CA LYS A 702 -39.38 -3.74 6.24
C LYS A 702 -38.03 -4.10 6.85
N ILE A 703 -37.54 -5.33 6.64
CA ILE A 703 -36.22 -5.76 7.13
C ILE A 703 -35.08 -4.92 6.52
N LEU A 704 -35.17 -4.56 5.24
CA LEU A 704 -34.20 -3.67 4.60
C LEU A 704 -34.16 -2.31 5.29
N LEU A 705 -35.33 -1.70 5.55
CA LEU A 705 -35.44 -0.43 6.28
C LEU A 705 -34.93 -0.54 7.72
N ASP A 706 -35.35 -1.56 8.47
CA ASP A 706 -34.95 -1.80 9.85
C ASP A 706 -33.42 -1.91 9.97
N ASN A 707 -32.76 -2.60 9.03
CA ASN A 707 -31.32 -2.75 9.01
C ASN A 707 -30.58 -1.42 8.78
N ILE A 708 -31.11 -0.56 7.90
CA ILE A 708 -30.51 0.77 7.64
C ILE A 708 -30.71 1.66 8.88
N ILE A 709 -31.93 1.73 9.41
CA ILE A 709 -32.28 2.57 10.56
C ILE A 709 -31.54 2.13 11.82
N SER A 710 -31.43 0.81 12.08
CA SER A 710 -30.68 0.28 13.23
C SER A 710 -29.17 0.53 13.13
N ASN A 711 -28.59 0.45 11.94
CA ASN A 711 -27.18 0.79 11.74
C ASN A 711 -26.94 2.29 11.99
N THR A 712 -27.82 3.15 11.50
CA THR A 712 -27.77 4.59 11.75
C THR A 712 -27.85 4.91 13.25
N GLU A 713 -28.78 4.29 13.97
CA GLU A 713 -28.94 4.45 15.43
C GLU A 713 -27.68 4.03 16.23
N LYS A 714 -27.00 2.98 15.76
CA LYS A 714 -25.80 2.43 16.43
C LYS A 714 -24.52 3.19 16.13
N TYR A 715 -24.37 3.70 14.91
CA TYR A 715 -23.08 4.18 14.40
C TYR A 715 -23.07 5.64 13.95
N ALA A 716 -24.20 6.18 13.48
CA ALA A 716 -24.24 7.55 12.97
C ALA A 716 -24.52 8.58 14.07
N PHE A 717 -25.25 8.19 15.13
CA PHE A 717 -25.63 9.11 16.21
C PHE A 717 -25.23 8.55 17.59
N GLU A 718 -24.41 9.29 18.33
CA GLU A 718 -23.97 8.89 19.67
C GLU A 718 -25.10 9.07 20.70
N GLU A 719 -25.81 10.20 20.64
CA GLU A 719 -26.89 10.59 21.55
C GLU A 719 -28.06 11.26 20.82
N LYS A 720 -29.21 11.40 21.50
CA LYS A 720 -30.43 12.00 20.95
C LYS A 720 -30.33 13.53 20.93
N ARG A 721 -30.32 14.14 19.74
CA ARG A 721 -30.30 15.61 19.55
C ARG A 721 -31.40 16.06 18.59
N THR A 722 -31.89 17.28 18.77
CA THR A 722 -32.97 17.87 17.96
C THR A 722 -32.61 18.04 16.48
N GLY A 723 -31.31 18.16 16.15
CA GLY A 723 -30.82 18.28 14.77
C GLY A 723 -30.51 16.96 14.07
N ASN A 724 -30.62 15.81 14.75
CA ASN A 724 -30.34 14.51 14.14
C ASN A 724 -31.51 14.09 13.25
N VAL A 725 -31.25 13.88 11.96
CA VAL A 725 -32.28 13.59 10.95
C VAL A 725 -31.84 12.44 10.04
N VAL A 726 -32.77 11.51 9.81
CA VAL A 726 -32.72 10.57 8.70
C VAL A 726 -33.77 10.97 7.70
N SER A 727 -33.34 11.45 6.53
CA SER A 727 -34.23 11.82 5.44
C SER A 727 -34.49 10.62 4.55
N ILE A 728 -35.76 10.31 4.29
CA ILE A 728 -36.19 9.28 3.35
C ILE A 728 -36.94 9.99 2.22
N GLU A 729 -36.41 9.87 1.01
CA GLU A 729 -36.98 10.44 -0.21
C GLU A 729 -37.39 9.31 -1.15
N ALA A 730 -38.65 9.29 -1.57
CA ALA A 730 -39.14 8.40 -2.61
C ALA A 730 -39.47 9.22 -3.86
N LYS A 731 -38.99 8.78 -5.03
CA LYS A 731 -39.29 9.41 -6.33
C LYS A 731 -39.68 8.34 -7.33
N VAL A 732 -40.71 8.62 -8.12
CA VAL A 732 -41.23 7.70 -9.12
C VAL A 732 -40.76 8.15 -10.50
N PHE A 733 -39.97 7.31 -11.16
CA PHE A 733 -39.60 7.46 -12.56
C PHE A 733 -40.50 6.57 -13.44
N GLU A 734 -40.28 6.59 -14.77
CA GLU A 734 -41.06 5.76 -15.70
C GLU A 734 -40.88 4.26 -15.40
N ASP A 735 -39.63 3.82 -15.20
CA ASP A 735 -39.29 2.39 -15.10
C ASP A 735 -38.96 1.90 -13.68
N PHE A 736 -38.77 2.81 -12.72
CA PHE A 736 -38.37 2.44 -11.36
C PHE A 736 -38.80 3.43 -10.28
N LEU A 737 -38.92 2.91 -9.05
CA LEU A 737 -39.05 3.67 -7.82
C LEU A 737 -37.65 3.88 -7.25
N GLU A 738 -37.22 5.14 -7.18
CA GLU A 738 -36.02 5.53 -6.47
C GLU A 738 -36.34 5.76 -4.99
N LEU A 739 -35.69 5.00 -4.11
CA LEU A 739 -35.76 5.18 -2.66
C LEU A 739 -34.37 5.61 -2.16
N THR A 740 -34.27 6.85 -1.69
CA THR A 740 -33.03 7.43 -1.17
C THR A 740 -33.15 7.65 0.33
N ILE A 741 -32.23 7.08 1.12
CA ILE A 741 -32.19 7.19 2.57
C ILE A 741 -30.87 7.85 2.98
N LYS A 742 -30.94 9.02 3.58
CA LYS A 742 -29.81 9.89 3.92
C LYS A 742 -29.77 10.11 5.43
N ASN A 743 -28.59 10.12 6.04
CA ASN A 743 -28.44 10.51 7.45
C ASN A 743 -27.38 11.59 7.62
N ASN A 744 -27.65 12.56 8.48
CA ASN A 744 -26.76 13.70 8.78
C ASN A 744 -25.82 13.44 9.98
N GLY A 745 -25.61 12.17 10.32
CA GLY A 745 -24.77 11.75 11.45
C GLY A 745 -23.30 11.62 11.06
N LEU A 746 -22.55 10.81 11.82
CA LEU A 746 -21.15 10.55 11.54
C LEU A 746 -20.96 9.82 10.19
N PRO A 747 -19.94 10.20 9.39
CA PRO A 747 -19.59 9.49 8.16
C PRO A 747 -19.10 8.06 8.46
N PHE A 748 -19.10 7.22 7.43
CA PHE A 748 -18.42 5.93 7.51
C PHE A 748 -16.90 6.13 7.70
N PRO A 749 -16.20 5.21 8.40
CA PRO A 749 -14.75 5.32 8.55
C PRO A 749 -14.00 5.36 7.21
N LYS A 750 -12.88 6.09 7.15
CA LYS A 750 -12.01 6.14 5.96
C LYS A 750 -11.63 4.72 5.54
N ASN A 751 -11.95 4.37 4.29
CA ASN A 751 -11.82 3.03 3.68
C ASN A 751 -12.92 2.00 4.00
N PHE A 752 -14.10 2.39 4.50
CA PHE A 752 -15.26 1.50 4.64
C PHE A 752 -16.29 1.75 3.52
N ASP A 753 -15.97 1.28 2.32
CA ASP A 753 -16.79 1.45 1.11
C ASP A 753 -17.95 0.43 1.00
N LYS A 754 -18.76 0.52 -0.08
CA LYS A 754 -19.86 -0.43 -0.34
C LYS A 754 -19.40 -1.88 -0.29
N ASN A 755 -18.22 -2.20 -0.84
CA ASN A 755 -17.69 -3.56 -0.89
C ASN A 755 -17.46 -4.12 0.51
N LYS A 756 -16.91 -3.31 1.42
CA LYS A 756 -16.77 -3.71 2.82
C LYS A 756 -18.10 -3.71 3.57
N PHE A 757 -19.02 -2.80 3.27
CA PHE A 757 -20.33 -2.76 3.91
C PHE A 757 -21.16 -4.02 3.62
N VAL A 758 -21.11 -4.54 2.39
CA VAL A 758 -21.89 -5.73 1.97
C VAL A 758 -21.20 -7.06 2.24
N ALA A 759 -19.94 -7.05 2.72
CA ALA A 759 -19.20 -8.28 3.01
C ALA A 759 -19.75 -8.96 4.28
N LYS A 760 -19.95 -10.27 4.22
CA LYS A 760 -20.45 -11.06 5.36
C LYS A 760 -19.48 -10.98 6.54
N PHE A 761 -19.98 -10.65 7.72
CA PHE A 761 -19.20 -10.45 8.96
C PHE A 761 -18.26 -9.24 8.95
N SER A 762 -18.40 -8.34 7.98
CA SER A 762 -17.65 -7.09 7.94
C SER A 762 -18.34 -6.02 8.78
N THR A 763 -17.61 -5.40 9.70
CA THR A 763 -18.14 -4.34 10.59
C THR A 763 -17.13 -3.21 10.73
N ALA A 764 -17.64 -1.98 10.84
CA ALA A 764 -16.83 -0.81 11.14
C ALA A 764 -16.32 -0.81 12.61
N ASN A 765 -16.90 -1.64 13.48
CA ASN A 765 -16.50 -1.77 14.88
C ASN A 765 -16.77 -3.19 15.42
N ASN A 766 -15.72 -3.97 15.65
CA ASN A 766 -15.79 -5.36 16.14
C ASN A 766 -16.39 -5.50 17.55
N LYS A 767 -16.55 -4.41 18.31
CA LYS A 767 -17.15 -4.43 19.65
C LYS A 767 -18.66 -4.18 19.67
N LYS A 768 -19.25 -3.65 18.59
CA LYS A 768 -20.66 -3.20 18.55
C LYS A 768 -21.53 -3.84 17.46
N GLY A 769 -20.95 -4.62 16.53
CA GLY A 769 -21.66 -5.11 15.34
C GLY A 769 -21.42 -6.57 14.99
N THR A 770 -22.44 -7.23 14.44
CA THR A 770 -22.39 -8.61 13.92
C THR A 770 -21.89 -8.70 12.48
N GLY A 771 -21.85 -7.58 11.74
CA GLY A 771 -21.45 -7.52 10.33
C GLY A 771 -22.42 -8.22 9.36
N LEU A 772 -23.68 -8.44 9.76
CA LEU A 772 -24.72 -9.07 8.94
C LEU A 772 -25.69 -8.07 8.30
N GLY A 773 -25.88 -6.88 8.88
CA GLY A 773 -26.87 -5.91 8.39
C GLY A 773 -26.63 -5.42 6.96
N GLY A 774 -25.40 -5.03 6.62
CA GLY A 774 -25.06 -4.61 5.26
C GLY A 774 -25.09 -5.75 4.23
N TYR A 775 -24.74 -6.96 4.66
CA TYR A 775 -24.87 -8.18 3.86
C TYR A 775 -26.34 -8.49 3.51
N ASP A 776 -27.25 -8.35 4.49
CA ASP A 776 -28.69 -8.58 4.28
C ASP A 776 -29.34 -7.49 3.40
N ILE A 777 -28.97 -6.23 3.58
CA ILE A 777 -29.43 -5.12 2.70
C ILE A 777 -29.12 -5.44 1.24
N ASN A 778 -27.89 -5.87 0.95
CA ASN A 778 -27.46 -6.18 -0.41
C ASN A 778 -28.23 -7.37 -1.01
N ARG A 779 -28.45 -8.42 -0.22
CA ARG A 779 -29.18 -9.62 -0.64
C ARG A 779 -30.67 -9.31 -0.89
N ILE A 780 -31.30 -8.52 -0.04
CA ILE A 780 -32.70 -8.12 -0.22
C ILE A 780 -32.86 -7.21 -1.45
N ALA A 781 -32.00 -6.19 -1.60
CA ALA A 781 -32.05 -5.31 -2.77
C ALA A 781 -31.88 -6.10 -4.09
N SER A 782 -30.96 -7.06 -4.10
CA SER A 782 -30.75 -7.97 -5.23
C SER A 782 -31.96 -8.87 -5.50
N HIS A 783 -32.62 -9.38 -4.44
CA HIS A 783 -33.86 -10.18 -4.54
C HIS A 783 -35.04 -9.39 -5.11
N PHE A 784 -35.04 -8.07 -4.95
CA PHE A 784 -36.02 -7.16 -5.54
C PHE A 784 -35.61 -6.63 -6.93
N GLY A 785 -34.55 -7.18 -7.54
CA GLY A 785 -34.10 -6.77 -8.87
C GLY A 785 -33.23 -5.52 -8.90
N ASN A 786 -32.63 -5.11 -7.78
CA ASN A 786 -31.73 -3.95 -7.69
C ASN A 786 -30.34 -4.32 -7.10
N PRO A 787 -29.52 -5.12 -7.81
CA PRO A 787 -28.18 -5.50 -7.33
C PRO A 787 -27.20 -4.31 -7.28
N ASP A 788 -27.39 -3.31 -8.16
CA ASP A 788 -26.48 -2.17 -8.35
C ASP A 788 -26.89 -0.91 -7.59
N TRP A 789 -27.53 -1.04 -6.43
CA TRP A 789 -27.85 0.09 -5.55
C TRP A 789 -26.59 0.89 -5.14
N HIS A 790 -26.70 2.19 -4.88
CA HIS A 790 -25.54 3.03 -4.57
C HIS A 790 -25.43 3.36 -3.08
N LEU A 791 -24.20 3.27 -2.56
CA LEU A 791 -23.81 3.87 -1.29
C LEU A 791 -22.92 5.08 -1.61
N ILE A 792 -23.43 6.28 -1.38
CA ILE A 792 -22.73 7.54 -1.64
C ILE A 792 -22.20 8.05 -0.30
N LEU A 793 -20.90 8.29 -0.23
CA LEU A 793 -20.20 8.78 0.95
C LEU A 793 -19.53 10.11 0.60
N ASP A 794 -19.96 11.19 1.24
CA ASP A 794 -19.39 12.54 1.02
C ASP A 794 -19.25 13.27 2.37
N GLU A 795 -18.04 13.31 2.91
CA GLU A 795 -17.77 13.96 4.21
C GLU A 795 -18.08 15.47 4.22
N ASN A 796 -18.23 16.11 3.03
CA ASN A 796 -18.51 17.54 2.91
C ASN A 796 -20.00 17.85 2.66
N ASP A 797 -20.84 16.83 2.46
CA ASP A 797 -22.29 16.98 2.32
C ASP A 797 -22.96 17.05 3.71
N ILE A 798 -24.11 17.72 3.80
CA ILE A 798 -24.97 17.74 4.99
C ILE A 798 -25.42 16.31 5.35
N TYR A 799 -25.50 15.43 4.36
CA TYR A 799 -25.81 14.01 4.52
C TYR A 799 -24.62 13.13 4.11
N PRO A 800 -23.65 12.88 5.00
CA PRO A 800 -22.41 12.21 4.64
C PRO A 800 -22.56 10.75 4.23
N VAL A 801 -23.73 10.14 4.47
CA VAL A 801 -24.02 8.76 4.08
C VAL A 801 -25.41 8.69 3.45
N THR A 802 -25.45 8.27 2.18
CA THR A 802 -26.67 8.15 1.38
C THR A 802 -26.79 6.75 0.77
N PHE A 803 -27.88 6.05 1.07
CA PHE A 803 -28.28 4.80 0.43
C PHE A 803 -29.29 5.10 -0.68
N LYS A 804 -29.07 4.59 -1.88
CA LYS A 804 -29.93 4.85 -3.03
C LYS A 804 -30.29 3.55 -3.75
N PHE A 805 -31.58 3.20 -3.73
CA PHE A 805 -32.13 1.99 -4.34
C PHE A 805 -33.06 2.33 -5.50
N ASN A 806 -33.00 1.56 -6.58
CA ASN A 806 -33.84 1.75 -7.77
C ASN A 806 -34.65 0.47 -8.03
N PHE A 807 -35.88 0.39 -7.51
CA PHE A 807 -36.72 -0.81 -7.63
C PHE A 807 -37.58 -0.75 -8.90
N PRO A 808 -37.55 -1.77 -9.79
CA PRO A 808 -38.33 -1.77 -11.03
C PRO A 808 -39.83 -1.63 -10.79
N ILE A 809 -40.48 -0.69 -11.49
CA ILE A 809 -41.92 -0.49 -11.44
C ILE A 809 -42.62 -1.46 -12.38
N ILE A 810 -43.73 -2.00 -11.90
CA ILE A 810 -44.67 -2.83 -12.64
C ILE A 810 -45.99 -2.04 -12.75
N PRO A 811 -46.51 -1.81 -13.97
CA PRO A 811 -47.82 -1.20 -14.13
C PRO A 811 -48.91 -2.15 -13.60
N LEU A 812 -49.78 -1.63 -12.73
CA LEU A 812 -50.99 -2.33 -12.32
C LEU A 812 -52.03 -2.15 -13.44
N LEU A 813 -52.23 -3.18 -14.25
CA LEU A 813 -53.41 -3.26 -15.10
C LEU A 813 -54.64 -3.41 -14.18
N ASN A 814 -55.65 -2.57 -14.38
CA ASN A 814 -56.91 -2.60 -13.64
C ASN A 814 -57.42 -4.04 -13.47
N GLU A 815 -57.87 -4.39 -12.25
CA GLU A 815 -58.91 -5.39 -12.06
C GLU A 815 -60.16 -5.07 -12.90
#